data_AF-A0A848F8W6-F1
#
_entry.id   AF-A0A848F8W6-F1
#
_cell.length_a   1.000
_cell.length_b   1.000
_cell.length_c   1.000
_cell.angle_alpha   90.00
_cell.angle_beta   90.00
_cell.angle_gamma   90.00
#
_symmetry.space_group_name_H-M   'P 1'
#
loop_
_entity.id
_entity.type
_entity.pdbx_description
1 polymer ?
#
loop_
_entity_poly.entity_id
_entity_poly.type
_entity_poly.pdbx_seq_one_letter_code
_entity_poly.pdbx_strand_id
1 'polypeptide(L)'
;MQPPPSGPAADARSEISDAGGTLVVTSPNSPIRGAKVEIPAEAMPGAKETIAISHQDALPGPLNAEALAFGAKAISKTLVLTRSGTIDFGQAVRVTVPFDRNALGANAVPIVVVWDENIRGYSPVTIRSLDRANGQLSFMTAHFSKYVVLVLDRLFGTTPPTPASLATNVGFSPAVDGFFAHNFGSYDSPGGNCFGMAGFSAWYHVARKPSKGAGLFSLYKEGNGTLEEDDQTVRELISRAYQAGNQKAHIQALDWANDMSFLTRALNDRFTGFSLLSQLIVTKQAQILAMGVGGFFKWTKGHAVTVYAYDGAKKAFLFYDNNFPAEVVELPWDPVAGFGTYTVKATTWDRFAFASFNQAYSHATLDNLFQGAESGWASSKFPRIALTAPTESATVKNTFEVGSDSNVAITGAVPRAAGAQNPNAQRYVHVYLNGTRFGSAVPVSGSDNTFRISVPKLPAAAGTDVMLLVSESSKSWGGGFHAFKQFKVRVAGQFFFRNLGFETGDFTAWASERHVWGGGSQVVPSDKSAVVAGGSFDPIATDLGTSMFGRYAGRLNNQDNSYHISTLAQAAVVPQATNPVLRFYWAAVLEDPQHAPKDQPYIEVTVTNQTKGTTLYHRRFYSNDPSYTGWKSYRNGQWKSIPWQLVEIPAAAHVGDTFALKVEAADCALGGHGGYAYIDAEE
;
A
#
# COMPACT_ATOMS: atom_id res chain seq x y z
N MET A 1 18.85 -11.15 -39.56
CA MET A 1 18.48 -11.73 -38.25
C MET A 1 19.63 -12.61 -37.80
N GLN A 2 20.43 -12.15 -36.85
CA GLN A 2 21.36 -13.01 -36.13
C GLN A 2 20.53 -13.97 -35.25
N PRO A 3 20.86 -15.27 -35.18
CA PRO A 3 20.22 -16.15 -34.21
C PRO A 3 20.50 -15.62 -32.79
N PRO A 4 19.58 -15.84 -31.83
CA PRO A 4 19.83 -15.44 -30.45
C PRO A 4 21.11 -16.14 -29.95
N PRO A 5 21.87 -15.52 -29.04
CA PRO A 5 23.10 -16.10 -28.52
C PRO A 5 22.82 -17.49 -27.98
N SER A 6 23.67 -18.45 -28.37
CA SER A 6 23.57 -19.85 -27.97
C SER A 6 23.74 -19.95 -26.46
N GLY A 7 22.63 -20.07 -25.73
CA GLY A 7 22.63 -20.62 -24.38
C GLY A 7 23.27 -22.01 -24.35
N PRO A 8 23.60 -22.54 -23.16
CA PRO A 8 24.12 -23.90 -23.04
C PRO A 8 23.21 -24.89 -23.78
N ALA A 9 23.81 -25.88 -24.46
CA ALA A 9 23.04 -26.94 -25.11
C ALA A 9 22.12 -27.61 -24.08
N ALA A 10 20.84 -27.74 -24.40
CA ALA A 10 19.87 -28.30 -23.47
C ALA A 10 20.11 -29.80 -23.26
N ASP A 11 20.13 -30.24 -22.00
CA ASP A 11 20.20 -31.66 -21.63
C ASP A 11 18.91 -32.41 -21.97
N ALA A 12 17.77 -31.69 -21.99
CA ALA A 12 16.50 -32.15 -22.52
C ALA A 12 15.68 -30.97 -23.06
N ARG A 13 14.94 -31.17 -24.15
CA ARG A 13 14.04 -30.17 -24.75
C ARG A 13 12.82 -30.85 -25.37
N SER A 14 11.64 -30.29 -25.16
CA SER A 14 10.41 -30.75 -25.81
C SER A 14 9.42 -29.59 -25.98
N GLU A 15 8.54 -29.69 -26.96
CA GLU A 15 7.31 -28.89 -26.97
C GLU A 15 6.26 -29.56 -26.08
N ILE A 16 5.61 -28.79 -25.21
CA ILE A 16 4.54 -29.26 -24.32
C ILE A 16 3.33 -28.35 -24.52
N SER A 17 2.15 -28.94 -24.73
CA SER A 17 0.88 -28.21 -24.88
C SER A 17 0.17 -28.03 -23.53
N ASP A 18 -0.98 -27.37 -23.57
CA ASP A 18 -1.90 -27.18 -22.44
C ASP A 18 -2.43 -28.49 -21.82
N ALA A 19 -2.33 -29.62 -22.53
CA ALA A 19 -2.59 -30.96 -21.97
C ALA A 19 -1.60 -31.37 -20.86
N GLY A 20 -0.51 -30.62 -20.68
CA GLY A 20 0.56 -30.93 -19.74
C GLY A 20 1.54 -31.96 -20.30
N GLY A 21 2.49 -32.38 -19.47
CA GLY A 21 3.52 -33.34 -19.86
C GLY A 21 4.67 -33.44 -18.87
N THR A 22 5.56 -34.39 -19.13
CA THR A 22 6.77 -34.60 -18.32
C THR A 22 8.01 -34.53 -19.22
N LEU A 23 8.98 -33.73 -18.83
CA LEU A 23 10.30 -33.66 -19.46
C LEU A 23 11.35 -34.20 -18.49
N VAL A 24 12.15 -35.17 -18.92
CA VAL A 24 13.19 -35.83 -18.09
C VAL A 24 14.53 -35.80 -18.80
N VAL A 25 15.60 -35.50 -18.07
CA VAL A 25 16.97 -35.69 -18.55
C VAL A 25 17.36 -37.16 -18.42
N THR A 26 17.38 -37.87 -19.53
CA THR A 26 17.67 -39.32 -19.58
C THR A 26 19.10 -39.66 -19.99
N SER A 27 19.83 -38.70 -20.59
CA SER A 27 21.19 -38.90 -21.07
C SER A 27 22.11 -39.44 -19.97
N PRO A 28 22.78 -40.59 -20.18
CA PRO A 28 23.63 -41.21 -19.16
C PRO A 28 24.85 -40.35 -18.80
N ASN A 29 25.27 -39.47 -19.70
CA ASN A 29 26.44 -38.61 -19.53
C ASN A 29 26.10 -37.23 -18.95
N SER A 30 24.82 -36.91 -18.75
CA SER A 30 24.44 -35.63 -18.17
C SER A 30 24.69 -35.64 -16.66
N PRO A 31 25.37 -34.62 -16.10
CA PRO A 31 25.58 -34.50 -14.65
C PRO A 31 24.29 -34.21 -13.87
N ILE A 32 23.20 -33.89 -14.58
CA ILE A 32 21.86 -33.71 -14.04
C ILE A 32 20.89 -34.81 -14.49
N ARG A 33 21.41 -36.00 -14.82
CA ARG A 33 20.57 -37.16 -15.17
C ARG A 33 19.52 -37.41 -14.07
N GLY A 34 18.27 -37.55 -14.49
CA GLY A 34 17.12 -37.69 -13.58
C GLY A 34 16.46 -36.36 -13.19
N ALA A 35 17.02 -35.22 -13.58
CA ALA A 35 16.31 -33.95 -13.49
C ALA A 35 15.01 -34.02 -14.31
N LYS A 36 13.92 -33.53 -13.71
CA LYS A 36 12.57 -33.70 -14.25
C LYS A 36 11.72 -32.46 -14.02
N VAL A 37 10.89 -32.13 -15.01
CA VAL A 37 9.82 -31.13 -14.93
C VAL A 37 8.50 -31.81 -15.26
N GLU A 38 7.53 -31.72 -14.37
CA GLU A 38 6.17 -32.24 -14.52
C GLU A 38 5.19 -31.07 -14.56
N ILE A 39 4.56 -30.89 -15.72
CA ILE A 39 3.63 -29.81 -16.01
C ILE A 39 2.21 -30.42 -16.01
N PRO A 40 1.32 -30.04 -15.07
CA PRO A 40 -0.05 -30.52 -15.07
C PRO A 40 -0.83 -29.93 -16.26
N ALA A 41 -1.94 -30.57 -16.61
CA ALA A 41 -2.87 -30.02 -17.58
C ALA A 41 -3.34 -28.62 -17.13
N GLU A 42 -3.61 -27.75 -18.11
CA GLU A 42 -4.05 -26.36 -17.91
C GLU A 42 -3.04 -25.44 -17.19
N ALA A 43 -1.81 -25.90 -16.93
CA ALA A 43 -0.75 -25.02 -16.42
C ALA A 43 -0.36 -23.92 -17.43
N MET A 44 -0.64 -24.14 -18.72
CA MET A 44 -0.39 -23.22 -19.82
C MET A 44 -1.65 -23.10 -20.70
N PRO A 45 -2.74 -22.47 -20.23
CA PRO A 45 -4.03 -22.53 -20.92
C PRO A 45 -3.95 -22.05 -22.38
N GLY A 46 -4.34 -22.91 -23.32
CA GLY A 46 -4.36 -22.59 -24.76
C GLY A 46 -2.99 -22.37 -25.39
N ALA A 47 -1.89 -22.69 -24.70
CA ALA A 47 -0.54 -22.47 -25.18
C ALA A 47 0.20 -23.79 -25.47
N LYS A 48 1.13 -23.72 -26.42
CA LYS A 48 2.13 -24.77 -26.68
C LYS A 48 3.50 -24.13 -26.60
N GLU A 49 4.35 -24.67 -25.74
CA GLU A 49 5.61 -24.03 -25.40
C GLU A 49 6.79 -24.97 -25.50
N THR A 50 7.93 -24.42 -25.94
CA THR A 50 9.20 -25.14 -25.91
C THR A 50 9.76 -25.06 -24.50
N ILE A 51 9.88 -26.20 -23.83
CA ILE A 51 10.45 -26.33 -22.49
C ILE A 51 11.83 -26.97 -22.61
N ALA A 52 12.81 -26.45 -21.86
CA ALA A 52 14.15 -27.01 -21.83
C ALA A 52 14.73 -27.07 -20.41
N ILE A 53 15.45 -28.17 -20.15
CA ILE A 53 16.25 -28.39 -18.94
C ILE A 53 17.72 -28.36 -19.37
N SER A 54 18.52 -27.56 -18.68
CA SER A 54 19.97 -27.47 -18.88
C SER A 54 20.67 -27.29 -17.52
N HIS A 55 22.01 -27.29 -17.51
CA HIS A 55 22.77 -27.04 -16.29
C HIS A 55 23.91 -26.03 -16.46
N GLN A 56 24.39 -25.53 -15.32
CA GLN A 56 25.66 -24.83 -15.17
C GLN A 56 26.46 -25.45 -14.02
N ASP A 57 27.78 -25.51 -14.17
CA ASP A 57 28.68 -26.03 -13.13
C ASP A 57 28.83 -25.07 -11.96
N ALA A 58 28.80 -23.76 -12.24
CA ALA A 58 28.93 -22.71 -11.24
C ALA A 58 27.57 -22.29 -10.68
N LEU A 59 27.62 -21.68 -9.50
CA LEU A 59 26.50 -20.95 -8.92
C LEU A 59 26.12 -19.73 -9.79
N PRO A 60 24.83 -19.35 -9.86
CA PRO A 60 24.40 -18.14 -10.58
C PRO A 60 25.02 -16.83 -10.08
N GLY A 61 25.40 -16.78 -8.81
CA GLY A 61 26.07 -15.66 -8.16
C GLY A 61 26.83 -16.10 -6.90
N PRO A 62 27.51 -15.18 -6.20
CA PRO A 62 28.24 -15.50 -4.98
C PRO A 62 27.28 -15.75 -3.80
N LEU A 63 27.65 -16.67 -2.90
CA LEU A 63 27.02 -16.78 -1.58
C LEU A 63 27.54 -15.67 -0.67
N ASN A 64 26.69 -15.17 0.22
CA ASN A 64 27.08 -14.13 1.16
C ASN A 64 28.04 -14.66 2.25
N ALA A 65 28.77 -13.74 2.90
CA ALA A 65 29.81 -14.08 3.85
C ALA A 65 29.30 -14.91 5.06
N GLU A 66 28.09 -14.64 5.54
CA GLU A 66 27.50 -15.38 6.66
C GLU A 66 27.16 -16.82 6.25
N ALA A 67 26.58 -17.00 5.06
CA ALA A 67 26.34 -18.34 4.51
C ALA A 67 27.65 -19.14 4.40
N LEU A 68 28.71 -18.52 3.86
CA LEU A 68 30.04 -19.15 3.77
C LEU A 68 30.63 -19.49 5.15
N ALA A 69 30.41 -18.63 6.16
CA ALA A 69 30.84 -18.89 7.53
C ALA A 69 30.15 -20.13 8.13
N PHE A 70 28.91 -20.40 7.74
CA PHE A 70 28.18 -21.63 8.08
C PHE A 70 28.49 -22.82 7.16
N GLY A 71 29.47 -22.70 6.26
CA GLY A 71 29.86 -23.76 5.34
C GLY A 71 28.84 -23.99 4.23
N ALA A 72 28.15 -22.93 3.79
CA ALA A 72 27.23 -23.03 2.66
C ALA A 72 27.97 -23.47 1.39
N LYS A 73 27.47 -24.53 0.75
CA LYS A 73 27.99 -25.04 -0.52
C LYS A 73 26.88 -25.65 -1.37
N ALA A 74 27.06 -25.66 -2.68
CA ALA A 74 26.18 -26.36 -3.61
C ALA A 74 26.40 -27.87 -3.52
N ILE A 75 25.31 -28.63 -3.51
CA ILE A 75 25.31 -30.09 -3.62
C ILE A 75 24.60 -30.58 -4.88
N SER A 76 24.07 -29.67 -5.71
CA SER A 76 23.64 -29.96 -7.08
C SER A 76 24.40 -29.08 -8.06
N LYS A 77 24.33 -29.42 -9.35
CA LYS A 77 24.56 -28.43 -10.41
C LYS A 77 23.48 -27.36 -10.35
N THR A 78 23.76 -26.19 -10.93
CA THR A 78 22.73 -25.18 -11.15
C THR A 78 21.80 -25.67 -12.24
N LEU A 79 20.55 -25.97 -11.90
CA LEU A 79 19.53 -26.36 -12.85
C LEU A 79 18.96 -25.13 -13.53
N VAL A 80 19.09 -25.03 -14.85
CA VAL A 80 18.61 -23.91 -15.65
C VAL A 80 17.38 -24.37 -16.43
N LEU A 81 16.22 -23.87 -16.02
CA LEU A 81 14.94 -24.14 -16.66
C LEU A 81 14.57 -22.96 -17.57
N THR A 82 14.13 -23.26 -18.79
CA THR A 82 13.65 -22.24 -19.72
C THR A 82 12.37 -22.69 -20.41
N ARG A 83 11.55 -21.71 -20.80
CA ARG A 83 10.33 -21.90 -21.59
C ARG A 83 10.17 -20.75 -22.58
N SER A 84 9.40 -20.97 -23.63
CA SER A 84 9.10 -19.92 -24.62
C SER A 84 8.07 -18.89 -24.13
N GLY A 85 7.19 -19.25 -23.19
CA GLY A 85 6.25 -18.32 -22.58
C GLY A 85 6.88 -17.39 -21.55
N THR A 86 6.26 -16.23 -21.35
CA THR A 86 6.76 -15.17 -20.47
C THR A 86 5.88 -14.90 -19.26
N ILE A 87 4.72 -15.56 -19.18
CA ILE A 87 3.76 -15.44 -18.07
C ILE A 87 3.92 -16.65 -17.15
N ASP A 88 3.86 -16.40 -15.83
CA ASP A 88 3.84 -17.46 -14.81
C ASP A 88 2.76 -18.51 -15.15
N PHE A 89 3.08 -19.79 -14.96
CA PHE A 89 2.15 -20.89 -15.14
C PHE A 89 0.83 -20.63 -14.40
N GLY A 90 -0.30 -21.00 -15.02
CA GLY A 90 -1.63 -20.93 -14.39
C GLY A 90 -1.79 -21.91 -13.22
N GLN A 91 -0.99 -22.98 -13.21
CA GLN A 91 -0.88 -23.97 -12.14
C GLN A 91 0.60 -24.29 -11.88
N ALA A 92 0.95 -24.70 -10.66
CA ALA A 92 2.34 -24.98 -10.33
C ALA A 92 2.83 -26.24 -11.03
N VAL A 93 4.08 -26.18 -11.45
CA VAL A 93 4.79 -27.31 -12.05
C VAL A 93 5.73 -27.91 -11.00
N ARG A 94 5.88 -29.23 -11.01
CA ARG A 94 6.80 -29.92 -10.12
C ARG A 94 8.16 -30.04 -10.80
N VAL A 95 9.22 -29.69 -10.06
CA VAL A 95 10.61 -29.84 -10.49
C VAL A 95 11.30 -30.83 -9.57
N THR A 96 12.02 -31.80 -10.13
CA THR A 96 12.89 -32.72 -9.40
C THR A 96 14.35 -32.43 -9.76
N VAL A 97 15.19 -32.25 -8.75
CA VAL A 97 16.61 -31.94 -8.89
C VAL A 97 17.45 -33.07 -8.30
N PRO A 98 18.35 -33.70 -9.08
CA PRO A 98 19.35 -34.60 -8.54
C PRO A 98 20.44 -33.81 -7.80
N PHE A 99 20.94 -34.35 -6.71
CA PHE A 99 22.02 -33.80 -5.91
C PHE A 99 23.01 -34.90 -5.48
N ASP A 100 24.23 -34.52 -5.13
CA ASP A 100 25.23 -35.42 -4.57
C ASP A 100 24.85 -35.83 -3.15
N ARG A 101 24.29 -37.04 -3.03
CA ARG A 101 23.90 -37.63 -1.74
C ARG A 101 25.06 -37.80 -0.76
N ASN A 102 26.30 -37.92 -1.24
CA ASN A 102 27.47 -38.07 -0.37
C ASN A 102 27.89 -36.74 0.25
N ALA A 103 27.52 -35.62 -0.37
CA ALA A 103 27.76 -34.28 0.16
C ALA A 103 26.71 -33.85 1.21
N LEU A 104 25.62 -34.61 1.36
CA LEU A 104 24.56 -34.33 2.32
C LEU A 104 24.72 -35.21 3.58
N GLY A 105 25.11 -34.60 4.70
CA GLY A 105 25.16 -35.31 5.99
C GLY A 105 23.82 -35.90 6.42
N ALA A 106 23.84 -36.99 7.19
CA ALA A 106 22.64 -37.74 7.58
C ALA A 106 21.55 -36.88 8.26
N ASN A 107 21.97 -35.89 9.06
CA ASN A 107 21.08 -34.97 9.79
C ASN A 107 21.01 -33.57 9.17
N ALA A 108 21.65 -33.35 8.02
CA ALA A 108 21.67 -32.05 7.36
C ALA A 108 20.36 -31.76 6.64
N VAL A 109 19.92 -30.51 6.68
CA VAL A 109 18.71 -30.04 5.99
C VAL A 109 19.14 -29.33 4.71
N PRO A 110 18.91 -29.92 3.52
CA PRO A 110 19.17 -29.23 2.28
C PRO A 110 18.10 -28.15 2.06
N ILE A 111 18.49 -27.05 1.41
CA ILE A 111 17.56 -26.02 0.94
C ILE A 111 17.63 -25.92 -0.58
N VAL A 112 16.56 -25.42 -1.17
CA VAL A 112 16.55 -24.99 -2.57
C VAL A 112 16.46 -23.47 -2.59
N VAL A 113 17.26 -22.87 -3.46
CA VAL A 113 17.20 -21.45 -3.77
C VAL A 113 16.97 -21.25 -5.26
N VAL A 114 16.25 -20.19 -5.59
CA VAL A 114 16.07 -19.71 -6.97
C VAL A 114 16.82 -18.40 -7.15
N TRP A 115 17.47 -18.22 -8.28
CA TRP A 115 18.12 -16.96 -8.62
C TRP A 115 17.11 -15.96 -9.18
N ASP A 116 17.05 -14.77 -8.60
CA ASP A 116 16.31 -13.64 -9.15
C ASP A 116 17.30 -12.68 -9.85
N GLU A 117 17.23 -12.65 -11.17
CA GLU A 117 18.09 -11.84 -12.02
C GLU A 117 17.92 -10.32 -11.79
N ASN A 118 16.75 -9.88 -11.30
CA ASN A 118 16.45 -8.45 -11.12
C ASN A 118 17.15 -7.87 -9.90
N ILE A 119 17.22 -8.64 -8.82
CA ILE A 119 17.94 -8.25 -7.60
C ILE A 119 19.34 -8.84 -7.52
N ARG A 120 19.73 -9.66 -8.52
CA ARG A 120 20.99 -10.41 -8.57
C ARG A 120 21.26 -11.15 -7.25
N GLY A 121 20.25 -11.87 -6.78
CA GLY A 121 20.24 -12.49 -5.46
C GLY A 121 19.47 -13.80 -5.41
N TYR A 122 19.67 -14.55 -4.32
CA TYR A 122 18.97 -15.80 -4.06
C TYR A 122 17.64 -15.56 -3.35
N SER A 123 16.61 -16.28 -3.76
CA SER A 123 15.27 -16.30 -3.15
C SER A 123 14.92 -17.71 -2.66
N PRO A 124 14.09 -17.83 -1.62
CA PRO A 124 13.78 -19.10 -0.99
C PRO A 124 12.86 -19.98 -1.85
N VAL A 125 13.01 -21.30 -1.73
CA VAL A 125 12.10 -22.30 -2.31
C VAL A 125 11.80 -23.36 -1.25
N THR A 126 10.53 -23.72 -1.13
CA THR A 126 10.03 -24.78 -0.25
C THR A 126 10.14 -26.12 -0.94
N ILE A 127 10.86 -27.05 -0.31
CA ILE A 127 10.95 -28.42 -0.81
C ILE A 127 9.63 -29.17 -0.57
N ARG A 128 9.30 -30.05 -1.50
CA ARG A 128 8.12 -30.92 -1.45
C ARG A 128 8.44 -32.36 -1.09
N SER A 129 9.58 -32.88 -1.54
CA SER A 129 10.06 -34.22 -1.18
C SER A 129 11.58 -34.25 -1.13
N LEU A 130 12.13 -35.18 -0.33
CA LEU A 130 13.56 -35.44 -0.20
C LEU A 130 13.80 -36.95 -0.16
N ASP A 131 14.39 -37.48 -1.21
CA ASP A 131 14.90 -38.84 -1.31
C ASP A 131 16.43 -38.81 -1.14
N ARG A 132 16.86 -39.00 0.11
CA ARG A 132 18.30 -39.04 0.45
C ARG A 132 19.00 -40.25 -0.16
N ALA A 133 18.30 -41.37 -0.30
CA ALA A 133 18.89 -42.60 -0.80
C ALA A 133 19.26 -42.46 -2.27
N ASN A 134 18.39 -41.87 -3.07
CA ASN A 134 18.63 -41.67 -4.51
C ASN A 134 19.20 -40.29 -4.86
N GLY A 135 19.40 -39.40 -3.88
CA GLY A 135 19.95 -38.07 -4.12
C GLY A 135 19.00 -37.21 -4.95
N GLN A 136 17.71 -37.23 -4.64
CA GLN A 136 16.70 -36.43 -5.36
C GLN A 136 15.86 -35.63 -4.40
N LEU A 137 15.49 -34.42 -4.80
CA LEU A 137 14.48 -33.63 -4.11
C LEU A 137 13.55 -32.99 -5.12
N SER A 138 12.30 -32.74 -4.72
CA SER A 138 11.35 -32.01 -5.56
C SER A 138 10.81 -30.76 -4.89
N PHE A 139 10.36 -29.80 -5.69
CA PHE A 139 9.65 -28.60 -5.26
C PHE A 139 8.60 -28.20 -6.31
N MET A 140 7.74 -27.25 -5.97
CA MET A 140 6.74 -26.68 -6.86
C MET A 140 7.13 -25.26 -7.25
N THR A 141 6.90 -24.85 -8.50
CA THR A 141 7.12 -23.48 -8.96
C THR A 141 6.09 -23.05 -10.00
N ALA A 142 5.81 -21.75 -10.09
CA ALA A 142 4.97 -21.16 -11.12
C ALA A 142 5.80 -20.46 -12.23
N HIS A 143 7.12 -20.48 -12.14
CA HIS A 143 8.00 -19.86 -13.14
C HIS A 143 9.33 -20.58 -13.26
N PHE A 144 10.04 -20.34 -14.36
CA PHE A 144 11.36 -20.91 -14.59
C PHE A 144 12.46 -19.88 -14.39
N SER A 145 13.55 -20.36 -13.80
CA SER A 145 14.77 -19.63 -13.53
C SER A 145 15.89 -20.65 -13.30
N LYS A 146 16.97 -20.23 -12.62
CA LYS A 146 18.07 -21.06 -12.17
C LYS A 146 17.82 -21.51 -10.73
N TYR A 147 17.87 -22.81 -10.48
CA TYR A 147 17.65 -23.41 -9.17
C TYR A 147 18.89 -24.18 -8.71
N VAL A 148 19.20 -24.10 -7.42
CA VAL A 148 20.35 -24.80 -6.83
C VAL A 148 19.96 -25.42 -5.50
N VAL A 149 20.44 -26.65 -5.24
CA VAL A 149 20.40 -27.28 -3.94
C VAL A 149 21.64 -26.92 -3.14
N LEU A 150 21.45 -26.33 -1.96
CA LEU A 150 22.52 -25.95 -1.04
C LEU A 150 22.41 -26.71 0.29
N VAL A 151 23.54 -26.82 0.98
CA VAL A 151 23.64 -27.27 2.38
C VAL A 151 24.54 -26.31 3.15
N LEU A 152 24.26 -26.11 4.43
CA LEU A 152 25.08 -25.31 5.35
C LEU A 152 25.66 -26.25 6.43
N ASP A 153 26.77 -26.93 6.12
CA ASP A 153 27.27 -28.06 6.92
C ASP A 153 27.44 -27.74 8.41
N ARG A 154 27.82 -26.51 8.76
CA ARG A 154 28.09 -26.13 10.16
C ARG A 154 26.83 -25.80 10.95
N LEU A 155 25.66 -25.71 10.32
CA LEU A 155 24.37 -25.71 11.02
C LEU A 155 23.97 -27.12 11.48
N PHE A 156 24.56 -28.17 10.88
CA PHE A 156 24.10 -29.55 10.99
C PHE A 156 25.22 -30.51 11.41
N GLY A 157 25.53 -30.54 12.71
CA GLY A 157 26.53 -31.44 13.30
C GLY A 157 25.98 -32.46 14.30
N THR A 158 26.86 -33.34 14.80
CA THR A 158 26.59 -34.24 15.95
C THR A 158 26.61 -33.51 17.29
N THR A 159 27.24 -32.33 17.36
CA THR A 159 27.14 -31.39 18.48
C THR A 159 26.17 -30.28 18.09
N PRO A 160 25.06 -30.07 18.83
CA PRO A 160 24.12 -28.98 18.54
C PRO A 160 24.86 -27.64 18.54
N PRO A 161 24.72 -26.81 17.49
CA PRO A 161 25.25 -25.45 17.55
C PRO A 161 24.61 -24.70 18.72
N THR A 162 25.40 -23.96 19.48
CA THR A 162 24.87 -23.14 20.57
C THR A 162 23.86 -22.15 19.99
N PRO A 163 22.68 -21.93 20.60
CA PRO A 163 21.70 -21.00 20.06
C PRO A 163 22.27 -19.60 19.75
N ALA A 164 23.19 -19.10 20.57
CA ALA A 164 23.89 -17.84 20.34
C ALA A 164 24.65 -17.79 19.01
N SER A 165 25.25 -18.89 18.55
CA SER A 165 25.98 -18.96 17.28
C SER A 165 25.06 -19.07 16.06
N LEU A 166 23.74 -19.10 16.25
CA LEU A 166 22.74 -19.17 15.17
C LEU A 166 22.08 -17.81 14.91
N ALA A 167 22.45 -16.77 15.65
CA ALA A 167 21.81 -15.46 15.53
C ALA A 167 21.94 -14.91 14.10
N THR A 168 20.82 -14.46 13.53
CA THR A 168 20.79 -13.84 12.20
C THR A 168 19.63 -12.85 12.12
N ASN A 169 19.78 -11.78 11.36
CA ASN A 169 18.74 -10.78 11.14
C ASN A 169 18.89 -10.22 9.71
N VAL A 170 17.78 -10.16 8.97
CA VAL A 170 17.76 -9.69 7.58
C VAL A 170 17.51 -8.18 7.46
N GLY A 171 17.29 -7.47 8.57
CA GLY A 171 17.06 -6.02 8.60
C GLY A 171 15.63 -5.60 8.25
N PHE A 172 14.67 -6.53 8.32
CA PHE A 172 13.24 -6.23 8.22
C PHE A 172 12.73 -5.77 9.59
N SER A 173 11.95 -4.69 9.62
CA SER A 173 11.32 -4.15 10.83
C SER A 173 9.80 -4.11 10.66
N PRO A 174 8.99 -4.74 11.54
CA PRO A 174 7.53 -4.75 11.39
C PRO A 174 6.90 -3.37 11.28
N ALA A 175 7.41 -2.37 12.03
CA ALA A 175 6.90 -1.00 12.04
C ALA A 175 7.30 -0.14 10.82
N VAL A 176 8.13 -0.69 9.93
CA VAL A 176 8.60 0.00 8.71
C VAL A 176 8.23 -0.81 7.47
N ASP A 177 8.52 -2.10 7.48
CA ASP A 177 8.47 -3.00 6.34
C ASP A 177 7.20 -3.85 6.29
N GLY A 178 6.45 -3.92 7.41
CA GLY A 178 5.12 -4.51 7.46
C GLY A 178 4.08 -3.62 6.78
N PHE A 179 2.85 -4.13 6.64
CA PHE A 179 1.72 -3.32 6.21
C PHE A 179 1.18 -2.51 7.39
N PHE A 180 0.68 -1.30 7.12
CA PHE A 180 -0.10 -0.56 8.11
C PHE A 180 -1.48 -1.20 8.32
N ALA A 181 -2.13 -1.60 7.23
CA ALA A 181 -3.41 -2.29 7.30
C ALA A 181 -3.26 -3.69 7.90
N HIS A 182 -4.22 -4.09 8.74
CA HIS A 182 -4.27 -5.43 9.30
C HIS A 182 -4.73 -6.45 8.26
N ASN A 183 -4.45 -7.72 8.53
CA ASN A 183 -4.98 -8.84 7.76
C ASN A 183 -6.51 -8.92 7.89
N PHE A 184 -7.19 -8.60 6.80
CA PHE A 184 -8.64 -8.72 6.63
C PHE A 184 -8.96 -9.75 5.53
N GLY A 185 -10.18 -10.29 5.53
CA GLY A 185 -10.68 -11.15 4.46
C GLY A 185 -11.48 -10.37 3.41
N SER A 186 -11.34 -10.72 2.13
CA SER A 186 -12.17 -10.20 1.03
C SER A 186 -13.18 -11.22 0.52
N TYR A 187 -14.09 -10.80 -0.35
CA TYR A 187 -15.15 -11.65 -0.92
C TYR A 187 -14.64 -12.94 -1.60
N ASP A 188 -13.41 -12.92 -2.10
CA ASP A 188 -12.72 -14.01 -2.77
C ASP A 188 -11.65 -14.71 -1.90
N SER A 189 -11.45 -14.20 -0.67
CA SER A 189 -10.58 -14.77 0.38
C SER A 189 -11.12 -14.41 1.77
N PRO A 190 -12.32 -14.91 2.16
CA PRO A 190 -13.00 -14.49 3.37
C PRO A 190 -12.24 -14.86 4.65
N GLY A 191 -11.33 -15.83 4.59
CA GLY A 191 -10.47 -16.25 5.70
C GLY A 191 -9.28 -15.32 5.99
N GLY A 192 -9.04 -14.31 5.16
CA GLY A 192 -7.89 -13.41 5.27
C GLY A 192 -6.92 -13.51 4.11
N ASN A 193 -5.97 -12.57 4.08
CA ASN A 193 -4.96 -12.41 3.05
C ASN A 193 -3.52 -12.61 3.58
N CYS A 194 -3.37 -13.19 4.78
CA CYS A 194 -2.11 -13.33 5.52
C CYS A 194 -0.92 -13.87 4.70
N PHE A 195 -1.13 -14.91 3.88
CA PHE A 195 -0.05 -15.48 3.07
C PHE A 195 0.49 -14.50 2.02
N GLY A 196 -0.40 -13.75 1.36
CA GLY A 196 -0.04 -12.71 0.41
C GLY A 196 0.65 -11.54 1.08
N MET A 197 0.16 -11.11 2.26
CA MET A 197 0.79 -10.05 3.04
C MET A 197 2.19 -10.43 3.51
N ALA A 198 2.35 -11.64 4.04
CA ALA A 198 3.65 -12.12 4.53
C ALA A 198 4.67 -12.19 3.39
N GLY A 199 4.27 -12.76 2.26
CA GLY A 199 5.15 -12.91 1.10
C GLY A 199 5.48 -11.60 0.39
N PHE A 200 4.48 -10.74 0.17
CA PHE A 200 4.70 -9.46 -0.51
C PHE A 200 5.58 -8.53 0.33
N SER A 201 5.39 -8.49 1.66
CA SER A 201 6.26 -7.70 2.54
C SER A 201 7.71 -8.20 2.53
N ALA A 202 7.92 -9.52 2.56
CA ALA A 202 9.24 -10.12 2.45
C ALA A 202 9.93 -9.81 1.11
N TRP A 203 9.20 -9.90 0.00
CA TRP A 203 9.73 -9.56 -1.33
C TRP A 203 10.02 -8.05 -1.46
N TYR A 204 9.07 -7.21 -1.06
CA TYR A 204 9.19 -5.76 -1.18
C TYR A 204 10.43 -5.23 -0.46
N HIS A 205 10.70 -5.73 0.75
CA HIS A 205 11.84 -5.34 1.57
C HIS A 205 13.19 -5.49 0.84
N VAL A 206 13.36 -6.54 0.04
CA VAL A 206 14.60 -6.77 -0.72
C VAL A 206 14.56 -6.19 -2.13
N ALA A 207 13.39 -6.23 -2.79
CA ALA A 207 13.30 -5.93 -4.22
C ALA A 207 12.94 -4.47 -4.54
N ARG A 208 12.24 -3.78 -3.63
CA ARG A 208 11.69 -2.44 -3.92
C ARG A 208 12.01 -1.38 -2.88
N LYS A 209 12.09 -1.72 -1.59
CA LYS A 209 12.50 -0.76 -0.56
C LYS A 209 13.81 -0.03 -0.89
N PRO A 210 14.89 -0.69 -1.38
CA PRO A 210 16.15 0.00 -1.67
C PRO A 210 16.01 1.10 -2.72
N SER A 211 15.16 0.92 -3.73
CA SER A 211 14.93 1.91 -4.80
C SER A 211 13.80 2.88 -4.46
N LYS A 212 12.78 2.46 -3.72
CA LYS A 212 11.65 3.30 -3.30
C LYS A 212 12.00 4.24 -2.15
N GLY A 213 12.94 3.86 -1.27
CA GLY A 213 13.37 4.66 -0.13
C GLY A 213 12.39 4.69 1.06
N ALA A 214 11.30 3.92 1.00
CA ALA A 214 10.28 3.84 2.05
C ALA A 214 9.87 2.37 2.27
N GLY A 215 9.43 2.05 3.49
CA GLY A 215 8.86 0.75 3.81
C GLY A 215 7.34 0.73 3.63
N LEU A 216 6.74 -0.45 3.50
CA LEU A 216 5.29 -0.61 3.24
C LEU A 216 4.40 0.05 4.30
N PHE A 217 4.88 0.20 5.54
CA PHE A 217 4.07 0.70 6.65
C PHE A 217 3.65 2.16 6.45
N SER A 218 4.44 2.95 5.70
CA SER A 218 4.12 4.34 5.39
C SER A 218 3.45 4.53 4.02
N LEU A 219 3.33 3.47 3.22
CA LEU A 219 2.87 3.58 1.83
C LEU A 219 1.36 3.37 1.72
N TYR A 220 0.78 4.03 0.72
CA TYR A 220 -0.62 3.89 0.30
C TYR A 220 -1.64 4.19 1.41
N LYS A 221 -1.27 5.07 2.34
CA LYS A 221 -2.18 5.70 3.28
C LYS A 221 -2.97 6.80 2.56
N GLU A 222 -4.29 6.73 2.61
CA GLU A 222 -5.21 7.63 1.92
C GLU A 222 -6.09 8.32 2.96
N GLY A 223 -6.45 9.59 2.76
CA GLY A 223 -7.28 10.32 3.72
C GLY A 223 -6.59 10.51 5.09
N ASN A 224 -7.20 9.96 6.15
CA ASN A 224 -6.66 10.05 7.50
C ASN A 224 -5.60 8.97 7.71
N GLY A 225 -4.31 9.33 7.65
CA GLY A 225 -3.19 8.39 7.78
C GLY A 225 -3.04 7.64 9.13
N THR A 226 -3.99 7.80 10.06
CA THR A 226 -4.12 7.01 11.30
C THR A 226 -5.19 5.92 11.22
N LEU A 227 -6.01 5.92 10.18
CA LEU A 227 -7.08 4.95 9.92
C LEU A 227 -6.71 4.16 8.65
N GLU A 228 -7.11 2.90 8.61
CA GLU A 228 -6.90 2.03 7.43
C GLU A 228 -8.19 1.87 6.62
N GLU A 229 -9.31 2.30 7.20
CA GLU A 229 -10.64 2.16 6.62
C GLU A 229 -10.81 2.93 5.32
N ASP A 230 -9.98 3.93 5.04
CA ASP A 230 -9.92 4.73 3.82
C ASP A 230 -8.81 4.31 2.86
N ASP A 231 -7.86 3.46 3.25
CA ASP A 231 -6.74 2.99 2.42
C ASP A 231 -7.17 1.96 1.35
N GLN A 232 -7.86 2.40 0.31
CA GLN A 232 -8.35 1.56 -0.78
C GLN A 232 -7.19 0.90 -1.55
N THR A 233 -6.16 1.68 -1.88
CA THR A 233 -5.03 1.19 -2.69
C THR A 233 -4.32 0.01 -2.01
N VAL A 234 -4.03 0.12 -0.70
CA VAL A 234 -3.33 -0.95 0.04
C VAL A 234 -4.19 -2.19 0.22
N ARG A 235 -5.50 -2.04 0.45
CA ARG A 235 -6.42 -3.18 0.61
C ARG A 235 -6.53 -3.98 -0.67
N GLU A 236 -6.58 -3.30 -1.80
CA GLU A 236 -6.58 -3.95 -3.09
C GLU A 236 -5.24 -4.65 -3.38
N LEU A 237 -4.10 -4.05 -3.02
CA LEU A 237 -2.80 -4.71 -3.07
C LEU A 237 -2.78 -6.00 -2.24
N ILE A 238 -3.21 -5.93 -0.98
CA ILE A 238 -3.27 -7.07 -0.04
C ILE A 238 -4.10 -8.21 -0.63
N SER A 239 -5.30 -7.90 -1.12
CA SER A 239 -6.20 -8.89 -1.71
C SER A 239 -5.65 -9.47 -3.00
N ARG A 240 -5.03 -8.66 -3.88
CA ARG A 240 -4.41 -9.13 -5.13
C ARG A 240 -3.16 -9.97 -4.87
N ALA A 241 -2.33 -9.59 -3.91
CA ALA A 241 -1.15 -10.35 -3.50
C ALA A 241 -1.54 -11.73 -2.98
N TYR A 242 -2.62 -11.83 -2.20
CA TYR A 242 -3.15 -13.12 -1.77
C TYR A 242 -3.80 -13.92 -2.90
N GLN A 243 -4.59 -13.30 -3.79
CA GLN A 243 -5.20 -14.04 -4.91
C GLN A 243 -4.17 -14.58 -5.89
N ALA A 244 -3.16 -13.78 -6.20
CA ALA A 244 -1.96 -14.26 -6.88
C ALA A 244 -1.41 -15.46 -6.09
N GLY A 245 -1.18 -15.25 -4.77
CA GLY A 245 -0.82 -16.20 -3.71
C GLY A 245 -1.48 -17.59 -3.83
N ASN A 246 -2.80 -17.57 -3.83
CA ASN A 246 -3.65 -18.73 -3.62
C ASN A 246 -3.78 -19.59 -4.89
N GLN A 247 -3.89 -18.95 -6.06
CA GLN A 247 -4.30 -19.63 -7.29
C GLN A 247 -3.20 -20.47 -7.96
N LYS A 248 -1.92 -20.11 -7.83
CA LYS A 248 -0.86 -20.66 -8.71
C LYS A 248 0.00 -21.77 -8.12
N ALA A 249 0.28 -21.76 -6.81
CA ALA A 249 1.15 -22.78 -6.20
C ALA A 249 0.79 -23.15 -4.76
N HIS A 250 0.15 -22.23 -4.03
CA HIS A 250 -0.22 -22.42 -2.63
C HIS A 250 -1.30 -23.49 -2.45
N ILE A 251 -2.34 -23.49 -3.29
CA ILE A 251 -3.37 -24.53 -3.24
C ILE A 251 -2.80 -25.89 -3.69
N GLN A 252 -1.96 -26.01 -4.71
CA GLN A 252 -1.38 -27.34 -5.02
C GLN A 252 -0.32 -27.81 -4.01
N ALA A 253 0.34 -26.90 -3.30
CA ALA A 253 1.23 -27.21 -2.18
C ALA A 253 0.49 -27.57 -0.89
N LEU A 254 -0.74 -27.08 -0.67
CA LEU A 254 -1.52 -27.31 0.57
C LEU A 254 -2.74 -28.23 0.40
N ASP A 255 -3.38 -28.26 -0.77
CA ASP A 255 -4.64 -28.97 -1.10
C ASP A 255 -4.42 -30.43 -1.50
N TRP A 256 -3.16 -30.87 -1.56
CA TRP A 256 -2.81 -32.24 -1.15
C TRP A 256 -2.84 -32.35 0.39
N ALA A 257 -3.96 -31.89 0.97
CA ALA A 257 -4.29 -31.84 2.39
C ALA A 257 -4.47 -33.24 3.02
N ASN A 258 -3.95 -34.29 2.38
CA ASN A 258 -3.93 -35.66 2.88
C ASN A 258 -2.56 -36.35 2.72
N ASP A 259 -1.53 -35.68 2.19
CA ASP A 259 -0.16 -36.22 2.21
C ASP A 259 0.68 -35.66 3.36
N MET A 260 0.03 -35.58 4.53
CA MET A 260 0.66 -35.35 5.83
C MET A 260 1.66 -36.47 6.20
N SER A 261 1.76 -37.54 5.41
CA SER A 261 2.71 -38.63 5.62
C SER A 261 4.18 -38.19 5.47
N PHE A 262 4.46 -37.18 4.64
CA PHE A 262 5.80 -36.61 4.48
C PHE A 262 6.06 -35.44 5.46
N LEU A 263 5.09 -34.52 5.61
CA LEU A 263 5.27 -33.31 6.42
C LEU A 263 5.27 -33.58 7.94
N THR A 264 4.56 -34.60 8.43
CA THR A 264 4.55 -34.95 9.87
C THR A 264 5.55 -36.04 10.27
N ARG A 265 6.32 -36.58 9.32
CA ARG A 265 7.34 -37.61 9.60
C ARG A 265 8.76 -37.21 9.19
N ALA A 266 8.93 -36.43 8.12
CA ALA A 266 10.25 -36.01 7.62
C ALA A 266 10.62 -34.55 7.96
N LEU A 267 9.64 -33.66 8.20
CA LEU A 267 9.86 -32.27 8.61
C LEU A 267 9.51 -32.05 10.08
N ASN A 268 10.31 -32.62 10.98
CA ASN A 268 10.27 -32.28 12.40
C ASN A 268 10.45 -30.76 12.62
N ASP A 269 10.09 -30.26 13.80
CA ASP A 269 10.34 -28.86 14.22
C ASP A 269 11.77 -28.40 13.92
N ARG A 270 12.71 -29.33 14.01
CA ARG A 270 14.10 -29.16 13.62
C ARG A 270 14.26 -28.82 12.13
N PHE A 271 13.67 -29.59 11.22
CA PHE A 271 13.72 -29.34 9.79
C PHE A 271 13.13 -27.97 9.45
N THR A 272 11.96 -27.64 10.00
CA THR A 272 11.30 -26.35 9.76
C THR A 272 12.16 -25.20 10.25
N GLY A 273 12.63 -25.24 11.50
CA GLY A 273 13.46 -24.17 12.07
C GLY A 273 14.80 -24.01 11.34
N PHE A 274 15.46 -25.12 11.00
CA PHE A 274 16.70 -25.02 10.22
C PHE A 274 16.48 -24.60 8.77
N SER A 275 15.35 -24.93 8.15
CA SER A 275 14.99 -24.41 6.82
C SER A 275 14.81 -22.89 6.88
N LEU A 276 14.05 -22.39 7.86
CA LEU A 276 13.89 -20.95 8.09
C LEU A 276 15.25 -20.28 8.29
N LEU A 277 16.07 -20.82 9.19
CA LEU A 277 17.38 -20.26 9.51
C LEU A 277 18.32 -20.26 8.29
N SER A 278 18.42 -21.38 7.59
CA SER A 278 19.27 -21.50 6.40
C SER A 278 18.83 -20.53 5.30
N GLN A 279 17.52 -20.36 5.11
CA GLN A 279 16.99 -19.44 4.10
C GLN A 279 17.21 -17.98 4.51
N LEU A 280 17.01 -17.60 5.79
CA LEU A 280 17.35 -16.26 6.30
C LEU A 280 18.84 -15.94 6.04
N ILE A 281 19.72 -16.88 6.36
CA ILE A 281 21.17 -16.74 6.20
C ILE A 281 21.55 -16.58 4.73
N VAL A 282 21.07 -17.46 3.85
CA VAL A 282 21.49 -17.50 2.44
C VAL A 282 20.87 -16.38 1.61
N THR A 283 19.57 -16.14 1.78
CA THR A 283 18.82 -15.23 0.91
C THR A 283 18.88 -13.78 1.39
N LYS A 284 19.16 -13.56 2.69
CA LYS A 284 19.03 -12.24 3.33
C LYS A 284 17.65 -11.60 3.11
N GLN A 285 16.65 -12.45 2.95
CA GLN A 285 15.24 -12.09 2.80
C GLN A 285 14.46 -12.65 3.99
N ALA A 286 13.42 -11.95 4.44
CA ALA A 286 12.48 -12.49 5.39
C ALA A 286 11.74 -13.72 4.80
N GLN A 287 11.33 -14.65 5.66
CA GLN A 287 10.77 -15.95 5.28
C GLN A 287 9.32 -16.07 5.72
N ILE A 288 8.52 -16.89 5.03
CA ILE A 288 7.16 -17.18 5.48
C ILE A 288 7.17 -18.38 6.42
N LEU A 289 6.50 -18.21 7.56
CA LEU A 289 6.11 -19.30 8.43
C LEU A 289 4.59 -19.48 8.38
N ALA A 290 4.16 -20.64 7.91
CA ALA A 290 2.77 -21.07 8.01
C ALA A 290 2.53 -21.67 9.39
N MET A 291 1.42 -21.28 10.02
CA MET A 291 1.03 -21.69 11.36
C MET A 291 -0.34 -22.36 11.31
N GLY A 292 -0.51 -23.41 12.12
CA GLY A 292 -1.74 -24.20 12.19
C GLY A 292 -2.21 -24.48 13.61
N VAL A 293 -3.50 -24.79 13.73
CA VAL A 293 -4.13 -25.36 14.94
C VAL A 293 -4.96 -26.57 14.54
N GLY A 294 -4.90 -27.68 15.29
CA GLY A 294 -5.81 -28.83 15.11
C GLY A 294 -5.15 -30.16 14.79
N GLY A 295 -5.96 -31.10 14.26
CA GLY A 295 -5.65 -32.54 14.21
C GLY A 295 -4.61 -32.98 13.18
N PHE A 296 -4.17 -34.24 13.33
CA PHE A 296 -3.03 -34.89 12.66
C PHE A 296 -3.10 -34.97 11.12
N PHE A 297 -4.21 -34.59 10.48
CA PHE A 297 -4.37 -34.66 9.02
C PHE A 297 -4.85 -33.36 8.37
N LYS A 298 -5.44 -32.43 9.14
CA LYS A 298 -5.98 -31.17 8.63
C LYS A 298 -5.98 -30.10 9.71
N TRP A 299 -5.41 -28.95 9.39
CA TRP A 299 -5.51 -27.77 10.25
C TRP A 299 -6.97 -27.28 10.30
N THR A 300 -7.46 -27.04 11.50
CA THR A 300 -8.79 -26.43 11.73
C THR A 300 -8.74 -24.91 11.55
N LYS A 301 -7.56 -24.30 11.71
CA LYS A 301 -7.24 -22.91 11.42
C LYS A 301 -5.82 -22.81 10.87
N GLY A 302 -5.59 -21.92 9.91
CA GLY A 302 -4.28 -21.61 9.35
C GLY A 302 -4.00 -20.10 9.38
N HIS A 303 -2.72 -19.74 9.47
CA HIS A 303 -2.23 -18.36 9.37
C HIS A 303 -0.82 -18.34 8.76
N ALA A 304 -0.37 -17.21 8.26
CA ALA A 304 0.97 -17.06 7.71
C ALA A 304 1.61 -15.73 8.15
N VAL A 305 2.87 -15.79 8.56
CA VAL A 305 3.61 -14.65 9.13
C VAL A 305 5.00 -14.50 8.50
N THR A 306 5.62 -13.33 8.68
CA THR A 306 6.94 -13.01 8.12
C THR A 306 8.02 -13.11 9.19
N VAL A 307 8.81 -14.18 9.17
CA VAL A 307 9.98 -14.37 10.04
C VAL A 307 11.17 -13.62 9.47
N TYR A 308 11.85 -12.79 10.27
CA TYR A 308 12.95 -11.95 9.77
C TYR A 308 14.26 -12.09 10.55
N ALA A 309 14.23 -12.73 11.71
CA ALA A 309 15.43 -12.96 12.49
C ALA A 309 15.30 -14.21 13.35
N TYR A 310 16.45 -14.69 13.80
CA TYR A 310 16.56 -15.60 14.92
C TYR A 310 17.42 -14.95 16.00
N ASP A 311 16.84 -14.73 17.18
CA ASP A 311 17.54 -14.25 18.36
C ASP A 311 18.12 -15.46 19.11
N GLY A 312 19.43 -15.64 18.97
CA GLY A 312 20.16 -16.74 19.58
C GLY A 312 20.24 -16.70 21.10
N ALA A 313 20.12 -15.51 21.71
CA ALA A 313 20.13 -15.36 23.17
C ALA A 313 18.77 -15.76 23.77
N LYS A 314 17.68 -15.37 23.10
CA LYS A 314 16.31 -15.71 23.51
C LYS A 314 15.86 -17.10 23.07
N LYS A 315 16.60 -17.71 22.13
CA LYS A 315 16.19 -18.96 21.45
C LYS A 315 14.82 -18.81 20.78
N ALA A 316 14.66 -17.74 20.01
CA ALA A 316 13.37 -17.41 19.41
C ALA A 316 13.54 -16.88 17.99
N PHE A 317 12.63 -17.29 17.11
CA PHE A 317 12.42 -16.58 15.85
C PHE A 317 11.66 -15.29 16.13
N LEU A 318 12.08 -14.20 15.49
CA LEU A 318 11.35 -12.95 15.49
C LEU A 318 10.54 -12.85 14.20
N PHE A 319 9.26 -12.50 14.33
CA PHE A 319 8.37 -12.40 13.19
C PHE A 319 7.39 -11.23 13.30
N TYR A 320 6.88 -10.85 12.13
CA TYR A 320 5.80 -9.89 11.93
C TYR A 320 4.49 -10.66 11.72
N ASP A 321 3.55 -10.51 12.66
CA ASP A 321 2.18 -11.02 12.52
C ASP A 321 1.32 -9.97 11.83
N ASN A 322 0.90 -10.24 10.59
CA ASN A 322 0.09 -9.28 9.82
C ASN A 322 -1.34 -9.05 10.36
N ASN A 323 -1.78 -9.78 11.39
CA ASN A 323 -2.98 -9.40 12.15
C ASN A 323 -2.73 -8.24 13.13
N PHE A 324 -1.46 -7.96 13.45
CA PHE A 324 -1.03 -6.98 14.45
C PHE A 324 0.09 -6.12 13.86
N PRO A 325 -0.26 -5.14 13.00
CA PRO A 325 0.69 -4.22 12.39
C PRO A 325 1.70 -3.63 13.37
N ALA A 326 2.95 -3.45 12.94
CA ALA A 326 4.09 -2.93 13.70
C ALA A 326 4.59 -3.77 14.89
N GLU A 327 3.88 -4.80 15.34
CA GLU A 327 4.31 -5.61 16.48
C GLU A 327 5.49 -6.54 16.14
N VAL A 328 6.43 -6.64 17.09
CA VAL A 328 7.51 -7.63 17.08
C VAL A 328 7.06 -8.82 17.91
N VAL A 329 7.02 -10.00 17.30
CA VAL A 329 6.58 -11.21 17.98
C VAL A 329 7.73 -12.21 18.07
N GLU A 330 7.79 -12.93 19.20
CA GLU A 330 8.78 -13.97 19.46
C GLU A 330 8.12 -15.35 19.43
N LEU A 331 8.67 -16.27 18.64
CA LEU A 331 8.31 -17.69 18.64
C LEU A 331 9.48 -18.51 19.19
N PRO A 332 9.36 -19.11 20.38
CA PRO A 332 10.40 -19.97 20.93
C PRO A 332 10.73 -21.12 20.00
N TRP A 333 12.02 -21.35 19.76
CA TRP A 333 12.52 -22.51 19.03
C TRP A 333 13.91 -22.88 19.52
N ASP A 334 14.11 -24.16 19.84
CA ASP A 334 15.41 -24.71 20.19
C ASP A 334 15.76 -25.84 19.18
N PRO A 335 17.01 -25.90 18.68
CA PRO A 335 17.43 -26.94 17.71
C PRO A 335 17.24 -28.39 18.19
N VAL A 336 17.14 -28.59 19.50
CA VAL A 336 16.93 -29.89 20.16
C VAL A 336 15.48 -30.04 20.61
N ALA A 337 14.93 -29.04 21.30
CA ALA A 337 13.59 -29.15 21.89
C ALA A 337 12.44 -28.89 20.90
N GLY A 338 12.70 -28.25 19.76
CA GLY A 338 11.69 -27.90 18.76
C GLY A 338 11.01 -26.57 19.03
N PHE A 339 9.83 -26.37 18.45
CA PHE A 339 9.06 -25.14 18.60
C PHE A 339 8.29 -25.13 19.94
N GLY A 340 8.26 -23.97 20.58
CA GLY A 340 7.25 -23.65 21.58
C GLY A 340 5.91 -23.29 20.93
N THR A 341 5.01 -22.72 21.72
CA THR A 341 3.71 -22.23 21.23
C THR A 341 3.69 -20.71 21.10
N TYR A 342 2.86 -20.19 20.21
CA TYR A 342 2.51 -18.77 20.14
C TYR A 342 1.03 -18.60 20.45
N THR A 343 0.71 -17.92 21.55
CA THR A 343 -0.68 -17.65 21.96
C THR A 343 -0.98 -16.18 21.80
N VAL A 344 -2.00 -15.86 21.02
CA VAL A 344 -2.49 -14.50 20.83
C VAL A 344 -4.01 -14.48 20.78
N LYS A 345 -4.61 -13.53 21.50
CA LYS A 345 -6.05 -13.51 21.78
C LYS A 345 -6.50 -14.88 22.34
N ALA A 346 -7.45 -15.55 21.68
CA ALA A 346 -7.99 -16.84 22.09
C ALA A 346 -7.45 -18.03 21.26
N THR A 347 -6.37 -17.84 20.49
CA THR A 347 -5.80 -18.88 19.62
C THR A 347 -4.39 -19.21 20.07
N THR A 348 -4.09 -20.50 20.22
CA THR A 348 -2.73 -21.02 20.46
C THR A 348 -2.27 -21.76 19.22
N TRP A 349 -1.21 -21.27 18.59
CA TRP A 349 -0.54 -21.87 17.44
C TRP A 349 0.55 -22.82 17.92
N ASP A 350 0.50 -24.08 17.47
CA ASP A 350 1.37 -25.18 17.92
C ASP A 350 1.90 -26.05 16.77
N ARG A 351 1.62 -25.66 15.52
CA ARG A 351 2.12 -26.31 14.30
C ARG A 351 2.75 -25.27 13.39
N PHE A 352 3.95 -25.57 12.90
CA PHE A 352 4.77 -24.63 12.14
C PHE A 352 5.36 -25.31 10.91
N ALA A 353 5.24 -24.64 9.76
CA ALA A 353 5.83 -25.10 8.50
C ALA A 353 6.49 -23.93 7.76
N PHE A 354 7.66 -24.20 7.19
CA PHE A 354 8.33 -23.25 6.30
C PHE A 354 7.57 -23.16 4.97
N ALA A 355 7.33 -21.95 4.49
CA ALA A 355 6.75 -21.69 3.18
C ALA A 355 7.55 -20.62 2.42
N SER A 356 7.43 -20.62 1.10
CA SER A 356 8.04 -19.63 0.21
C SER A 356 6.99 -19.00 -0.69
N PHE A 357 7.12 -17.68 -0.88
CA PHE A 357 6.32 -16.88 -1.81
C PHE A 357 6.94 -16.82 -3.21
N ASN A 358 8.27 -16.67 -3.28
CA ASN A 358 8.99 -16.37 -4.52
C ASN A 358 9.01 -17.55 -5.50
N GLN A 359 8.65 -18.77 -5.07
CA GLN A 359 8.44 -19.89 -6.00
C GLN A 359 7.08 -19.81 -6.72
N ALA A 360 6.12 -19.08 -6.14
CA ALA A 360 4.76 -18.98 -6.66
C ALA A 360 4.55 -17.77 -7.57
N TYR A 361 5.46 -16.78 -7.50
CA TYR A 361 5.44 -15.57 -8.33
C TYR A 361 6.82 -15.30 -8.88
N SER A 362 6.89 -15.00 -10.17
CA SER A 362 8.08 -14.34 -10.70
C SER A 362 8.19 -12.92 -10.16
N HIS A 363 9.38 -12.37 -10.22
CA HIS A 363 9.62 -10.96 -9.92
C HIS A 363 8.68 -10.05 -10.74
N ALA A 364 8.47 -10.37 -12.02
CA ALA A 364 7.60 -9.59 -12.91
C ALA A 364 6.15 -9.53 -12.41
N THR A 365 5.60 -10.65 -11.91
CA THR A 365 4.25 -10.67 -11.33
C THR A 365 4.16 -9.79 -10.09
N LEU A 366 5.14 -9.87 -9.18
CA LEU A 366 5.15 -9.05 -7.96
C LEU A 366 5.39 -7.57 -8.26
N ASP A 367 6.23 -7.26 -9.24
CA ASP A 367 6.42 -5.90 -9.71
C ASP A 367 5.13 -5.33 -10.32
N ASN A 368 4.39 -6.10 -11.11
CA ASN A 368 3.10 -5.66 -11.64
C ASN A 368 2.09 -5.32 -10.52
N LEU A 369 2.11 -6.06 -9.40
CA LEU A 369 1.30 -5.72 -8.23
C LEU A 369 1.77 -4.41 -7.58
N PHE A 370 3.08 -4.23 -7.44
CA PHE A 370 3.66 -2.98 -6.95
C PHE A 370 3.29 -1.78 -7.83
N GLN A 371 3.48 -1.86 -9.15
CA GLN A 371 3.11 -0.81 -10.10
C GLN A 371 1.60 -0.53 -10.12
N GLY A 372 0.79 -1.57 -9.94
CA GLY A 372 -0.66 -1.42 -9.80
C GLY A 372 -1.05 -0.59 -8.57
N ALA A 373 -0.36 -0.80 -7.43
CA ALA A 373 -0.55 0.02 -6.24
C ALA A 373 -0.03 1.46 -6.45
N GLU A 374 1.13 1.64 -7.08
CA GLU A 374 1.69 2.97 -7.40
C GLU A 374 0.75 3.82 -8.28
N SER A 375 -0.06 3.16 -9.13
CA SER A 375 -1.03 3.83 -9.99
C SER A 375 -2.45 3.94 -9.39
N GLY A 376 -2.66 3.47 -8.16
CA GLY A 376 -3.97 3.47 -7.50
C GLY A 376 -5.01 2.58 -8.18
N TRP A 377 -4.57 1.58 -8.95
CA TRP A 377 -5.41 0.63 -9.70
C TRP A 377 -6.40 1.28 -10.69
N ALA A 378 -5.98 1.45 -11.95
CA ALA A 378 -6.84 1.99 -13.02
C ALA A 378 -8.20 1.26 -13.15
N SER A 379 -8.24 -0.04 -12.88
CA SER A 379 -9.46 -0.83 -12.75
C SER A 379 -9.45 -1.61 -11.44
N SER A 380 -10.32 -1.22 -10.51
CA SER A 380 -10.48 -1.92 -9.24
C SER A 380 -11.12 -3.29 -9.44
N LYS A 381 -10.61 -4.29 -8.72
CA LYS A 381 -11.24 -5.62 -8.64
C LYS A 381 -12.53 -5.61 -7.81
N PHE A 382 -12.69 -4.63 -6.93
CA PHE A 382 -13.85 -4.53 -6.07
C PHE A 382 -15.02 -3.88 -6.81
N PRO A 383 -16.24 -4.41 -6.67
CA PRO A 383 -17.45 -3.73 -7.13
C PRO A 383 -17.54 -2.27 -6.70
N ARG A 384 -18.10 -1.44 -7.57
CA ARG A 384 -18.38 -0.03 -7.27
C ARG A 384 -19.73 0.10 -6.58
N ILE A 385 -19.77 0.95 -5.55
CA ILE A 385 -21.03 1.41 -4.94
C ILE A 385 -21.58 2.54 -5.82
N ALA A 386 -22.81 2.38 -6.29
CA ALA A 386 -23.54 3.42 -7.03
C ALA A 386 -24.58 4.04 -6.10
N LEU A 387 -24.51 5.35 -5.89
CA LEU A 387 -25.52 6.08 -5.10
C LEU A 387 -26.69 6.46 -6.01
N THR A 388 -27.90 6.38 -5.46
CA THR A 388 -29.14 6.82 -6.10
C THR A 388 -29.74 8.04 -5.42
N ALA A 389 -29.43 8.25 -4.14
CA ALA A 389 -29.70 9.48 -3.41
C ALA A 389 -28.64 9.66 -2.30
N PRO A 390 -28.23 10.89 -1.94
CA PRO A 390 -28.60 12.17 -2.57
C PRO A 390 -28.12 12.29 -4.02
N THR A 391 -28.47 13.39 -4.70
CA THR A 391 -28.00 13.66 -6.08
C THR A 391 -26.59 14.24 -6.03
N GLU A 392 -25.73 13.82 -6.96
CA GLU A 392 -24.39 14.40 -7.09
C GLU A 392 -24.49 15.87 -7.51
N SER A 393 -23.62 16.72 -6.97
CA SER A 393 -23.56 18.13 -7.30
C SER A 393 -23.24 18.30 -8.78
N ALA A 394 -23.93 19.24 -9.43
CA ALA A 394 -23.73 19.52 -10.85
C ALA A 394 -22.36 20.16 -11.15
N THR A 395 -21.73 20.77 -10.15
CA THR A 395 -20.45 21.48 -10.28
C THR A 395 -19.30 20.74 -9.60
N VAL A 396 -19.58 19.91 -8.60
CA VAL A 396 -18.57 19.29 -7.74
C VAL A 396 -18.68 17.77 -7.79
N LYS A 397 -17.71 17.12 -8.42
CA LYS A 397 -17.68 15.65 -8.48
C LYS A 397 -17.51 15.04 -7.09
N ASN A 398 -18.10 13.87 -6.89
CA ASN A 398 -18.06 13.08 -5.65
C ASN A 398 -18.58 13.82 -4.40
N THR A 399 -19.35 14.89 -4.60
CA THR A 399 -20.08 15.63 -3.57
C THR A 399 -21.56 15.53 -3.87
N PHE A 400 -22.36 15.19 -2.87
CA PHE A 400 -23.78 14.93 -3.01
C PHE A 400 -24.59 15.93 -2.16
N GLU A 401 -25.70 16.40 -2.70
CA GLU A 401 -26.44 17.53 -2.15
C GLU A 401 -27.81 17.12 -1.59
N VAL A 402 -28.15 17.63 -0.42
CA VAL A 402 -29.43 17.42 0.28
C VAL A 402 -30.15 18.74 0.53
N GLY A 403 -31.47 18.72 0.68
CA GLY A 403 -32.25 19.95 0.98
C GLY A 403 -32.14 20.43 2.43
N SER A 404 -31.75 19.54 3.35
CA SER A 404 -31.56 19.87 4.77
C SER A 404 -30.53 18.93 5.40
N ASP A 405 -29.93 19.36 6.51
CA ASP A 405 -28.98 18.56 7.28
C ASP A 405 -29.64 17.48 8.16
N SER A 406 -30.97 17.43 8.15
CA SER A 406 -31.79 16.56 9.00
C SER A 406 -32.51 15.49 8.17
N ASN A 407 -32.68 14.29 8.74
CA ASN A 407 -33.35 13.14 8.10
C ASN A 407 -32.80 12.79 6.72
N VAL A 408 -31.47 12.84 6.56
CA VAL A 408 -30.80 12.55 5.29
C VAL A 408 -30.88 11.05 4.99
N ALA A 409 -31.33 10.72 3.78
CA ALA A 409 -31.33 9.36 3.26
C ALA A 409 -30.21 9.19 2.24
N ILE A 410 -29.32 8.24 2.50
CA ILE A 410 -28.29 7.81 1.54
C ILE A 410 -28.72 6.44 1.02
N THR A 411 -29.07 6.36 -0.25
CA THR A 411 -29.47 5.13 -0.92
C THR A 411 -28.53 4.81 -2.06
N GLY A 412 -28.35 3.52 -2.31
CA GLY A 412 -27.53 3.07 -3.42
C GLY A 412 -27.66 1.59 -3.68
N ALA A 413 -26.84 1.11 -4.60
CA ALA A 413 -26.71 -0.29 -4.95
C ALA A 413 -25.24 -0.69 -5.03
N VAL A 414 -24.96 -1.95 -4.70
CA VAL A 414 -23.62 -2.54 -4.84
C VAL A 414 -23.76 -3.94 -5.43
N PRO A 415 -23.34 -4.16 -6.69
CA PRO A 415 -23.44 -5.49 -7.28
C PRO A 415 -22.55 -6.47 -6.52
N ARG A 416 -22.90 -7.75 -6.57
CA ARG A 416 -22.03 -8.79 -6.01
C ARG A 416 -20.77 -8.90 -6.87
N ALA A 417 -19.62 -9.06 -6.22
CA ALA A 417 -18.37 -9.28 -6.90
C ALA A 417 -18.37 -10.60 -7.69
N ALA A 418 -17.85 -10.57 -8.91
CA ALA A 418 -17.60 -11.78 -9.68
C ALA A 418 -16.53 -12.63 -8.97
N GLY A 419 -16.75 -13.94 -8.88
CA GLY A 419 -15.82 -14.86 -8.22
C GLY A 419 -15.86 -14.87 -6.68
N ALA A 420 -16.92 -14.33 -6.07
CA ALA A 420 -17.10 -14.46 -4.62
C ALA A 420 -17.20 -15.92 -4.17
N GLN A 421 -16.39 -16.28 -3.17
CA GLN A 421 -16.35 -17.64 -2.63
C GLN A 421 -17.68 -18.03 -1.98
N ASN A 422 -18.39 -17.06 -1.40
CA ASN A 422 -19.70 -17.27 -0.81
C ASN A 422 -20.79 -16.50 -1.57
N PRO A 423 -21.35 -17.08 -2.66
CA PRO A 423 -22.26 -16.37 -3.55
C PRO A 423 -23.59 -15.98 -2.88
N ASN A 424 -23.93 -16.58 -1.74
CA ASN A 424 -25.19 -16.36 -1.03
C ASN A 424 -25.03 -15.58 0.30
N ALA A 425 -23.81 -15.15 0.65
CA ALA A 425 -23.56 -14.45 1.92
C ALA A 425 -24.40 -13.15 2.03
N GLN A 426 -25.05 -12.92 3.18
CA GLN A 426 -25.64 -11.61 3.47
C GLN A 426 -24.54 -10.55 3.52
N ARG A 427 -24.76 -9.42 2.83
CA ARG A 427 -23.81 -8.29 2.82
C ARG A 427 -24.34 -7.14 3.66
N TYR A 428 -23.42 -6.35 4.20
CA TYR A 428 -23.71 -5.21 5.06
C TYR A 428 -22.85 -4.01 4.67
N VAL A 429 -23.45 -2.82 4.71
CA VAL A 429 -22.79 -1.52 4.55
C VAL A 429 -22.41 -0.99 5.94
N HIS A 430 -21.13 -0.84 6.20
CA HIS A 430 -20.58 -0.12 7.34
C HIS A 430 -20.41 1.35 6.94
N VAL A 431 -20.90 2.24 7.78
CA VAL A 431 -20.96 3.68 7.49
C VAL A 431 -20.05 4.42 8.45
N TYR A 432 -19.27 5.36 7.94
CA TYR A 432 -18.45 6.27 8.73
C TYR A 432 -18.76 7.70 8.30
N LEU A 433 -18.91 8.59 9.27
CA LEU A 433 -19.13 10.02 9.07
C LEU A 433 -17.96 10.77 9.70
N ASN A 434 -17.22 11.55 8.90
CA ASN A 434 -15.99 12.24 9.31
C ASN A 434 -15.01 11.29 10.03
N GLY A 435 -14.80 10.09 9.48
CA GLY A 435 -13.92 9.06 10.05
C GLY A 435 -14.49 8.29 11.25
N THR A 436 -15.65 8.66 11.79
CA THR A 436 -16.25 7.99 12.95
C THR A 436 -17.33 7.00 12.51
N ARG A 437 -17.29 5.77 13.03
CA ARG A 437 -18.30 4.73 12.73
C ARG A 437 -19.70 5.20 13.13
N PHE A 438 -20.63 5.15 12.19
CA PHE A 438 -22.02 5.55 12.36
C PHE A 438 -22.92 4.33 12.49
N GLY A 439 -23.42 4.09 13.71
CA GLY A 439 -24.42 3.06 14.01
C GLY A 439 -23.99 1.62 13.69
N SER A 440 -25.00 0.75 13.61
CA SER A 440 -24.83 -0.64 13.18
C SER A 440 -24.79 -0.76 11.65
N ALA A 441 -24.16 -1.81 11.14
CA ALA A 441 -24.07 -2.04 9.70
C ALA A 441 -25.47 -2.28 9.09
N VAL A 442 -25.71 -1.69 7.92
CA VAL A 442 -27.00 -1.73 7.21
C VAL A 442 -27.01 -2.91 6.22
N PRO A 443 -28.02 -3.79 6.23
CA PRO A 443 -28.06 -4.90 5.28
C PRO A 443 -28.24 -4.42 3.84
N VAL A 444 -27.51 -5.06 2.92
CA VAL A 444 -27.75 -4.95 1.47
C VAL A 444 -28.83 -5.96 1.09
N SER A 445 -29.88 -5.50 0.40
CA SER A 445 -30.97 -6.33 -0.08
C SER A 445 -30.45 -7.43 -1.01
N GLY A 446 -30.88 -8.67 -0.77
CA GLY A 446 -30.48 -9.84 -1.57
C GLY A 446 -31.17 -9.92 -2.93
N SER A 447 -32.34 -9.27 -3.11
CA SER A 447 -33.13 -9.36 -4.34
C SER A 447 -32.70 -8.36 -5.42
N ASP A 448 -32.28 -7.15 -5.02
CA ASP A 448 -31.98 -6.05 -5.93
C ASP A 448 -30.64 -5.36 -5.67
N ASN A 449 -29.85 -5.85 -4.70
CA ASN A 449 -28.54 -5.31 -4.32
C ASN A 449 -28.56 -3.88 -3.78
N THR A 450 -29.72 -3.40 -3.32
CA THR A 450 -29.87 -2.02 -2.83
C THR A 450 -29.65 -1.90 -1.31
N PHE A 451 -29.39 -0.68 -0.84
CA PHE A 451 -29.34 -0.34 0.58
C PHE A 451 -29.93 1.06 0.83
N ARG A 452 -30.33 1.31 2.07
CA ARG A 452 -30.77 2.62 2.56
C ARG A 452 -30.22 2.91 3.94
N ILE A 453 -29.45 3.98 4.05
CA ILE A 453 -28.92 4.51 5.31
C ILE A 453 -29.74 5.75 5.67
N SER A 454 -30.19 5.81 6.92
CA SER A 454 -30.88 6.98 7.48
C SER A 454 -29.98 7.68 8.47
N VAL A 455 -29.60 8.92 8.14
CA VAL A 455 -28.78 9.80 8.98
C VAL A 455 -29.70 10.86 9.59
N PRO A 456 -30.03 10.78 10.90
CA PRO A 456 -30.95 11.72 11.53
C PRO A 456 -30.49 13.18 11.43
N LYS A 457 -29.17 13.40 11.55
CA LYS A 457 -28.55 14.71 11.37
C LYS A 457 -27.11 14.55 10.87
N LEU A 458 -26.73 15.32 9.85
CA LEU A 458 -25.36 15.39 9.36
C LEU A 458 -24.46 16.04 10.44
N PRO A 459 -23.27 15.49 10.71
CA PRO A 459 -22.28 16.13 11.60
C PRO A 459 -21.88 17.53 11.16
N ALA A 460 -21.81 17.79 9.86
CA ALA A 460 -21.50 19.09 9.29
C ALA A 460 -22.36 19.34 8.04
N ALA A 461 -23.25 20.34 8.12
CA ALA A 461 -24.17 20.69 7.04
C ALA A 461 -23.46 21.20 5.78
N ALA A 462 -22.34 21.93 5.98
CA ALA A 462 -21.49 22.46 4.92
C ALA A 462 -20.72 21.36 4.17
N GLY A 463 -20.55 20.19 4.78
CA GLY A 463 -19.81 19.07 4.21
C GLY A 463 -19.51 18.02 5.25
N THR A 464 -20.15 16.87 5.15
CA THR A 464 -19.86 15.66 5.91
C THR A 464 -19.16 14.67 4.99
N ASP A 465 -17.98 14.21 5.37
CA ASP A 465 -17.30 13.13 4.66
C ASP A 465 -17.95 11.80 5.04
N VAL A 466 -18.43 11.08 4.03
CA VAL A 466 -19.11 9.79 4.18
C VAL A 466 -18.25 8.72 3.54
N MET A 467 -17.98 7.68 4.31
CA MET A 467 -17.30 6.48 3.83
C MET A 467 -18.18 5.25 4.04
N LEU A 468 -18.31 4.47 2.98
CA LEU A 468 -19.09 3.24 2.93
C LEU A 468 -18.15 2.07 2.64
N LEU A 469 -18.20 1.06 3.51
CA LEU A 469 -17.48 -0.19 3.36
C LEU A 469 -18.49 -1.33 3.32
N VAL A 470 -18.45 -2.17 2.29
CA VAL A 470 -19.35 -3.32 2.18
C VAL A 470 -18.60 -4.60 2.53
N SER A 471 -19.22 -5.47 3.34
CA SER A 471 -18.62 -6.74 3.74
C SER A 471 -19.68 -7.82 3.98
N GLU A 472 -19.26 -9.07 4.18
CA GLU A 472 -20.12 -10.21 4.52
C GLU A 472 -20.35 -10.36 6.05
N SER A 473 -19.81 -9.45 6.85
CA SER A 473 -19.94 -9.44 8.30
C SER A 473 -20.70 -8.21 8.79
N SER A 474 -21.68 -8.41 9.67
CA SER A 474 -22.42 -7.31 10.31
C SER A 474 -21.64 -6.58 11.40
N LYS A 475 -20.56 -7.19 11.91
CA LYS A 475 -19.81 -6.68 13.08
C LYS A 475 -18.59 -5.85 12.68
N SER A 476 -17.86 -6.29 11.65
CA SER A 476 -16.64 -5.67 11.12
C SER A 476 -16.63 -5.69 9.59
N TRP A 477 -16.00 -4.67 9.00
CA TRP A 477 -15.80 -4.55 7.55
C TRP A 477 -14.76 -5.54 7.00
N GLY A 478 -13.84 -6.01 7.85
CA GLY A 478 -12.77 -6.94 7.44
C GLY A 478 -13.22 -8.38 7.22
N GLY A 479 -14.49 -8.71 7.47
CA GLY A 479 -15.04 -10.05 7.23
C GLY A 479 -15.67 -10.14 5.84
N GLY A 480 -14.90 -10.61 4.87
CA GLY A 480 -15.37 -10.74 3.48
C GLY A 480 -15.64 -9.38 2.85
N PHE A 481 -14.66 -8.47 2.87
CA PHE A 481 -14.71 -7.15 2.24
C PHE A 481 -15.08 -7.23 0.75
N HIS A 482 -16.03 -6.39 0.32
CA HIS A 482 -16.62 -6.37 -1.03
C HIS A 482 -16.35 -5.07 -1.78
N ALA A 483 -16.61 -3.92 -1.17
CA ALA A 483 -16.64 -2.65 -1.88
C ALA A 483 -16.35 -1.48 -0.96
N PHE A 484 -15.91 -0.38 -1.56
CA PHE A 484 -15.63 0.88 -0.89
C PHE A 484 -16.17 2.05 -1.72
N LYS A 485 -16.62 3.10 -1.03
CA LYS A 485 -16.84 4.42 -1.62
C LYS A 485 -16.71 5.48 -0.53
N GLN A 486 -15.92 6.50 -0.81
CA GLN A 486 -15.88 7.74 -0.04
C GLN A 486 -16.42 8.88 -0.88
N PHE A 487 -17.19 9.78 -0.27
CA PHE A 487 -17.80 10.94 -0.91
C PHE A 487 -18.20 11.99 0.14
N LYS A 488 -18.52 13.20 -0.28
CA LYS A 488 -19.01 14.25 0.62
C LYS A 488 -20.53 14.41 0.50
N VAL A 489 -21.22 14.70 1.60
CA VAL A 489 -22.64 15.10 1.60
C VAL A 489 -22.76 16.48 2.23
N ARG A 490 -23.42 17.41 1.54
CA ARG A 490 -23.67 18.77 2.04
C ARG A 490 -25.09 19.24 1.73
N VAL A 491 -25.55 20.27 2.41
CA VAL A 491 -26.83 20.91 2.08
C VAL A 491 -26.64 21.81 0.86
N ALA A 492 -27.57 21.70 -0.11
CA ALA A 492 -27.53 22.48 -1.34
C ALA A 492 -27.64 23.99 -1.08
N GLY A 493 -26.94 24.79 -1.88
CA GLY A 493 -27.07 26.25 -1.87
C GLY A 493 -26.51 26.97 -0.64
N GLN A 494 -25.74 26.30 0.22
CA GLN A 494 -25.11 26.92 1.39
C GLN A 494 -23.95 27.86 1.04
N PHE A 495 -23.14 27.47 0.05
CA PHE A 495 -22.04 28.27 -0.47
C PHE A 495 -22.56 29.14 -1.63
N PHE A 496 -22.20 30.42 -1.62
CA PHE A 496 -22.79 31.42 -2.53
C PHE A 496 -21.77 32.33 -3.22
N PHE A 497 -20.49 32.23 -2.85
CA PHE A 497 -19.40 32.70 -3.69
C PHE A 497 -19.15 31.67 -4.79
N ARG A 498 -18.58 32.12 -5.90
CA ARG A 498 -18.33 31.29 -7.09
C ARG A 498 -16.83 31.20 -7.34
N ASN A 499 -16.37 30.01 -7.71
CA ASN A 499 -14.96 29.75 -7.99
C ASN A 499 -14.06 30.25 -6.84
N LEU A 500 -14.57 30.20 -5.61
CA LEU A 500 -13.85 30.61 -4.40
C LEU A 500 -12.62 29.71 -4.14
N GLY A 501 -12.67 28.45 -4.59
CA GLY A 501 -11.56 27.49 -4.55
C GLY A 501 -10.72 27.43 -5.84
N PHE A 502 -11.01 28.25 -6.85
CA PHE A 502 -10.26 28.31 -8.12
C PHE A 502 -10.30 27.03 -8.98
N GLU A 503 -11.29 26.16 -8.75
CA GLU A 503 -11.42 24.87 -9.43
C GLU A 503 -11.71 24.97 -10.95
N THR A 504 -12.04 26.15 -11.46
CA THR A 504 -12.06 26.41 -12.91
C THR A 504 -10.65 26.47 -13.52
N GLY A 505 -9.59 26.50 -12.71
CA GLY A 505 -8.21 26.64 -13.14
C GLY A 505 -7.81 28.08 -13.49
N ASP A 506 -8.66 29.06 -13.18
CA ASP A 506 -8.44 30.48 -13.47
C ASP A 506 -9.11 31.39 -12.42
N PHE A 507 -8.97 32.71 -12.58
CA PHE A 507 -9.57 33.73 -11.71
C PHE A 507 -11.03 34.07 -12.09
N THR A 508 -11.77 33.16 -12.73
CA THR A 508 -13.19 33.39 -13.01
C THR A 508 -13.94 33.79 -11.74
N ALA A 509 -14.82 34.78 -11.82
CA ALA A 509 -15.56 35.39 -10.70
C ALA A 509 -14.74 36.18 -9.66
N TRP A 510 -13.42 36.30 -9.85
CA TRP A 510 -12.56 37.16 -9.04
C TRP A 510 -12.13 38.41 -9.79
N ALA A 511 -12.20 39.57 -9.12
CA ALA A 511 -11.47 40.75 -9.53
C ALA A 511 -10.03 40.63 -9.00
N SER A 512 -9.04 40.64 -9.89
CA SER A 512 -7.63 40.63 -9.52
C SER A 512 -6.93 41.89 -10.00
N GLU A 513 -6.24 42.57 -9.09
CA GLU A 513 -5.54 43.82 -9.38
C GLU A 513 -4.13 43.80 -8.78
N ARG A 514 -3.24 44.65 -9.34
CA ARG A 514 -1.90 44.91 -8.79
C ARG A 514 -1.68 46.42 -8.63
N HIS A 515 -1.03 46.79 -7.54
CA HIS A 515 -0.56 48.13 -7.27
C HIS A 515 0.93 48.09 -6.91
N VAL A 516 1.54 49.26 -6.78
CA VAL A 516 2.89 49.40 -6.23
C VAL A 516 2.90 50.45 -5.14
N TRP A 517 3.74 50.26 -4.13
CA TRP A 517 3.92 51.25 -3.07
C TRP A 517 4.24 52.64 -3.64
N GLY A 518 3.52 53.66 -3.18
CA GLY A 518 3.69 55.06 -3.63
C GLY A 518 3.23 55.35 -5.06
N GLY A 519 2.75 54.35 -5.82
CA GLY A 519 2.19 54.51 -7.15
C GLY A 519 0.66 54.56 -7.15
N GLY A 520 0.08 55.00 -8.26
CA GLY A 520 -1.36 54.88 -8.50
C GLY A 520 -1.80 53.44 -8.73
N SER A 521 -3.09 53.16 -8.53
CA SER A 521 -3.68 51.87 -8.88
C SER A 521 -3.59 51.66 -10.40
N GLN A 522 -2.98 50.56 -10.84
CA GLN A 522 -3.00 50.14 -12.25
C GLN A 522 -3.77 48.82 -12.35
N VAL A 523 -4.81 48.77 -13.16
CA VAL A 523 -5.46 47.49 -13.49
C VAL A 523 -4.54 46.74 -14.46
N VAL A 524 -3.52 46.08 -13.90
CA VAL A 524 -2.65 45.16 -14.63
C VAL A 524 -3.18 43.74 -14.38
N PRO A 525 -3.44 42.92 -15.42
CA PRO A 525 -3.74 41.50 -15.23
C PRO A 525 -2.65 40.86 -14.37
N SER A 526 -3.04 40.04 -13.38
CA SER A 526 -2.13 39.61 -12.30
C SER A 526 -0.93 38.82 -12.82
N ASP A 527 0.19 39.49 -13.04
CA ASP A 527 1.48 38.90 -13.41
C ASP A 527 2.22 38.32 -12.19
N LYS A 528 1.79 38.70 -10.98
CA LYS A 528 2.34 38.20 -9.71
C LYS A 528 1.47 37.14 -9.06
N SER A 529 0.15 37.22 -9.22
CA SER A 529 -0.79 36.20 -8.75
C SER A 529 -0.99 35.10 -9.79
N ALA A 530 -1.27 33.88 -9.34
CA ALA A 530 -1.55 32.75 -10.23
C ALA A 530 -2.49 31.76 -9.56
N VAL A 531 -3.34 31.09 -10.36
CA VAL A 531 -3.97 29.84 -9.92
C VAL A 531 -2.93 28.73 -10.02
N VAL A 532 -2.63 28.10 -8.89
CA VAL A 532 -1.60 27.07 -8.78
C VAL A 532 -2.23 25.70 -8.58
N ALA A 533 -1.59 24.66 -9.11
CA ALA A 533 -2.03 23.29 -8.88
C ALA A 533 -1.73 22.82 -7.44
N GLY A 534 -2.62 21.99 -6.90
CA GLY A 534 -2.46 21.28 -5.64
C GLY A 534 -1.55 20.05 -5.75
N GLY A 535 -1.39 19.36 -4.63
CA GLY A 535 -0.53 18.16 -4.53
C GLY A 535 0.98 18.45 -4.50
N SER A 536 1.36 19.72 -4.35
CA SER A 536 2.74 20.17 -4.15
C SER A 536 2.86 20.99 -2.86
N PHE A 537 4.09 21.20 -2.41
CA PHE A 537 4.40 22.09 -1.29
C PHE A 537 4.94 23.42 -1.80
N ASP A 538 4.74 24.48 -1.02
CA ASP A 538 5.33 25.79 -1.29
C ASP A 538 6.88 25.70 -1.31
N PRO A 539 7.57 26.37 -2.26
CA PRO A 539 9.03 26.26 -2.42
C PRO A 539 9.85 26.92 -1.29
N ILE A 540 9.25 27.73 -0.43
CA ILE A 540 9.88 28.38 0.72
C ILE A 540 9.38 27.72 2.02
N ALA A 541 8.07 27.66 2.21
CA ALA A 541 7.39 26.97 3.29
C ALA A 541 7.15 25.50 2.91
N THR A 542 8.20 24.68 2.94
CA THR A 542 8.22 23.33 2.35
C THR A 542 7.28 22.29 3.00
N ASP A 543 6.56 22.66 4.06
CA ASP A 543 5.52 21.87 4.72
C ASP A 543 4.11 22.47 4.54
N LEU A 544 3.98 23.58 3.81
CA LEU A 544 2.70 24.19 3.43
C LEU A 544 2.27 23.66 2.07
N GLY A 545 1.18 22.88 2.01
CA GLY A 545 0.57 22.48 0.75
C GLY A 545 0.06 23.69 -0.04
N THR A 546 0.29 23.74 -1.36
CA THR A 546 -0.09 24.87 -2.22
C THR A 546 -1.60 25.04 -2.40
N SER A 547 -2.38 24.00 -2.11
CA SER A 547 -3.84 24.00 -2.06
C SER A 547 -4.28 23.23 -0.81
N MET A 548 -5.39 23.67 -0.22
CA MET A 548 -6.02 23.05 0.94
C MET A 548 -7.12 22.08 0.50
N PHE A 549 -7.84 22.41 -0.57
CA PHE A 549 -8.91 21.61 -1.17
C PHE A 549 -8.78 21.57 -2.69
N GLY A 550 -9.42 20.57 -3.31
CA GLY A 550 -9.53 20.52 -4.77
C GLY A 550 -8.20 20.33 -5.50
N ARG A 551 -8.16 20.80 -6.75
CA ARG A 551 -6.99 20.71 -7.64
C ARG A 551 -6.21 22.00 -7.70
N TYR A 552 -6.81 23.12 -7.30
CA TYR A 552 -6.25 24.43 -7.51
C TYR A 552 -6.37 25.29 -6.24
N ALA A 553 -5.59 26.36 -6.19
CA ALA A 553 -5.76 27.43 -5.21
C ALA A 553 -5.25 28.74 -5.81
N GLY A 554 -5.71 29.87 -5.28
CA GLY A 554 -5.25 31.19 -5.70
C GLY A 554 -4.00 31.60 -4.92
N ARG A 555 -2.84 31.67 -5.57
CA ARG A 555 -1.67 32.36 -5.02
C ARG A 555 -1.77 33.86 -5.35
N LEU A 556 -1.85 34.68 -4.32
CA LEU A 556 -1.89 36.13 -4.41
C LEU A 556 -0.49 36.73 -4.20
N ASN A 557 -0.02 37.52 -5.15
CA ASN A 557 1.37 37.96 -5.24
C ASN A 557 2.37 36.77 -5.38
N ASN A 558 3.67 37.04 -5.34
CA ASN A 558 4.71 36.00 -5.38
C ASN A 558 5.93 36.36 -4.53
N GLN A 559 6.99 35.55 -4.65
CA GLN A 559 8.26 35.76 -3.95
C GLN A 559 9.13 36.88 -4.55
N ASP A 560 8.76 37.44 -5.71
CA ASP A 560 9.54 38.51 -6.32
C ASP A 560 9.42 39.77 -5.46
N ASN A 561 10.53 40.45 -5.26
CA ASN A 561 10.51 41.79 -4.69
C ASN A 561 10.37 42.82 -5.82
N SER A 562 9.68 43.94 -5.56
CA SER A 562 9.77 45.25 -6.23
C SER A 562 8.48 46.04 -5.98
N TYR A 563 8.14 46.20 -4.70
CA TYR A 563 7.05 47.04 -4.22
C TYR A 563 5.63 46.56 -4.59
N HIS A 564 5.45 45.31 -5.00
CA HIS A 564 4.15 44.80 -5.46
C HIS A 564 3.12 44.75 -4.33
N ILE A 565 1.89 45.12 -4.63
CA ILE A 565 0.70 44.85 -3.80
C ILE A 565 -0.32 44.21 -4.72
N SER A 566 -0.79 43.00 -4.42
CA SER A 566 -1.76 42.30 -5.26
C SER A 566 -3.05 42.07 -4.48
N THR A 567 -4.20 42.24 -5.14
CA THR A 567 -5.53 42.04 -4.53
C THR A 567 -6.35 41.00 -5.29
N LEU A 568 -7.17 40.26 -4.53
CA LEU A 568 -8.25 39.43 -5.03
C LEU A 568 -9.53 39.82 -4.30
N ALA A 569 -10.58 40.13 -5.05
CA ALA A 569 -11.87 40.53 -4.50
C ALA A 569 -13.03 39.82 -5.18
N GLN A 570 -14.04 39.45 -4.39
CA GLN A 570 -15.31 38.93 -4.87
C GLN A 570 -16.43 39.43 -3.95
N ALA A 571 -17.63 39.65 -4.51
CA ALA A 571 -18.83 39.94 -3.74
C ALA A 571 -19.96 39.03 -4.17
N ALA A 572 -20.79 38.62 -3.21
CA ALA A 572 -21.94 37.76 -3.45
C ALA A 572 -23.09 38.09 -2.51
N VAL A 573 -24.31 37.95 -3.00
CA VAL A 573 -25.54 38.12 -2.22
C VAL A 573 -25.78 36.84 -1.41
N VAL A 574 -26.04 36.99 -0.11
CA VAL A 574 -26.37 35.86 0.76
C VAL A 574 -27.72 35.28 0.34
N PRO A 575 -27.78 34.00 -0.07
CA PRO A 575 -28.99 33.40 -0.60
C PRO A 575 -29.98 33.06 0.50
N GLN A 576 -31.25 32.93 0.13
CA GLN A 576 -32.24 32.27 0.97
C GLN A 576 -32.02 30.74 0.89
N ALA A 577 -31.17 30.22 1.77
CA ALA A 577 -30.84 28.81 1.88
C ALA A 577 -30.84 28.35 3.34
N THR A 578 -30.80 27.03 3.56
CA THR A 578 -30.66 26.46 4.90
C THR A 578 -29.21 26.57 5.35
N ASN A 579 -28.90 27.42 6.34
CA ASN A 579 -27.55 27.71 6.85
C ASN A 579 -26.56 28.21 5.77
N PRO A 580 -26.82 29.34 5.10
CA PRO A 580 -25.86 29.93 4.16
C PRO A 580 -24.59 30.31 4.92
N VAL A 581 -23.44 30.10 4.31
CA VAL A 581 -22.13 30.29 4.95
C VAL A 581 -21.08 30.77 3.95
N LEU A 582 -20.28 31.75 4.35
CA LEU A 582 -19.01 32.05 3.69
C LEU A 582 -17.92 31.28 4.43
N ARG A 583 -17.29 30.32 3.74
CA ARG A 583 -16.21 29.51 4.30
C ARG A 583 -15.05 29.47 3.31
N PHE A 584 -13.86 29.84 3.76
CA PHE A 584 -12.63 29.80 2.96
C PHE A 584 -11.41 29.70 3.87
N TYR A 585 -10.27 29.41 3.27
CA TYR A 585 -9.00 29.26 3.95
C TYR A 585 -7.98 30.20 3.34
N TRP A 586 -7.04 30.68 4.16
CA TRP A 586 -5.91 31.46 3.67
C TRP A 586 -4.62 31.09 4.41
N ALA A 587 -3.49 31.21 3.72
CA ALA A 587 -2.15 31.04 4.27
C ALA A 587 -1.24 32.16 3.77
N ALA A 588 -0.09 32.37 4.40
CA ALA A 588 0.85 33.41 3.98
C ALA A 588 2.31 32.96 4.09
N VAL A 589 3.15 33.49 3.20
CA VAL A 589 4.60 33.32 3.18
C VAL A 589 5.23 34.69 2.93
N LEU A 590 5.88 35.22 3.96
CA LEU A 590 6.40 36.59 3.99
C LEU A 590 7.89 36.58 4.30
N GLU A 591 8.67 37.35 3.56
CA GLU A 591 10.07 37.60 3.91
C GLU A 591 10.13 38.49 5.16
N ASP A 592 11.07 38.24 6.07
CA ASP A 592 11.26 38.97 7.33
C ASP A 592 12.49 39.88 7.23
N PRO A 593 12.29 41.16 6.84
CA PRO A 593 13.38 42.10 6.69
C PRO A 593 13.77 42.80 8.00
N GLN A 594 13.06 42.51 9.10
CA GLN A 594 13.20 43.21 10.39
C GLN A 594 13.04 44.74 10.27
N HIS A 595 12.17 45.20 9.38
CA HIS A 595 11.85 46.63 9.24
C HIS A 595 10.77 47.05 10.25
N ALA A 596 10.50 48.37 10.33
CA ALA A 596 9.35 48.83 11.08
C ALA A 596 8.06 48.21 10.51
N PRO A 597 7.04 47.90 11.35
CA PRO A 597 5.83 47.18 10.95
C PRO A 597 5.18 47.62 9.64
N LYS A 598 5.10 48.93 9.41
CA LYS A 598 4.48 49.53 8.21
C LYS A 598 5.28 49.31 6.91
N ASP A 599 6.56 48.98 7.02
CA ASP A 599 7.49 48.88 5.90
C ASP A 599 7.72 47.41 5.49
N GLN A 600 7.20 46.43 6.24
CA GLN A 600 7.39 45.00 6.01
C GLN A 600 6.38 44.43 5.00
N PRO A 601 6.68 43.28 4.36
CA PRO A 601 5.68 42.53 3.59
C PRO A 601 4.48 42.18 4.49
N TYR A 602 3.28 42.18 3.93
CA TYR A 602 2.06 41.92 4.69
C TYR A 602 1.00 41.16 3.91
N ILE A 603 0.05 40.60 4.67
CA ILE A 603 -1.22 40.07 4.21
C ILE A 603 -2.36 40.77 4.95
N GLU A 604 -3.44 41.08 4.24
CA GLU A 604 -4.69 41.58 4.79
C GLU A 604 -5.88 40.83 4.19
N VAL A 605 -6.75 40.31 5.05
CA VAL A 605 -7.95 39.56 4.69
C VAL A 605 -9.14 40.23 5.34
N THR A 606 -10.08 40.69 4.52
CA THR A 606 -11.27 41.41 4.97
C THR A 606 -12.53 40.81 4.37
N VAL A 607 -13.54 40.58 5.22
CA VAL A 607 -14.92 40.32 4.80
C VAL A 607 -15.80 41.44 5.33
N THR A 608 -16.54 42.09 4.44
CA THR A 608 -17.52 43.13 4.80
C THR A 608 -18.92 42.72 4.37
N ASN A 609 -19.91 43.16 5.14
CA ASN A 609 -21.29 43.25 4.71
C ASN A 609 -21.47 44.63 4.07
N GLN A 610 -21.45 44.69 2.74
CA GLN A 610 -21.54 45.95 2.00
C GLN A 610 -22.91 46.62 2.16
N THR A 611 -23.98 45.85 2.30
CA THR A 611 -25.34 46.37 2.50
C THR A 611 -25.44 47.16 3.82
N LYS A 612 -24.80 46.66 4.88
CA LYS A 612 -24.85 47.27 6.22
C LYS A 612 -23.64 48.15 6.55
N GLY A 613 -22.62 48.17 5.69
CA GLY A 613 -21.36 48.88 5.93
C GLY A 613 -20.58 48.34 7.14
N THR A 614 -20.72 47.06 7.48
CA THR A 614 -20.06 46.45 8.65
C THR A 614 -18.96 45.48 8.24
N THR A 615 -17.91 45.38 9.05
CA THR A 615 -16.85 44.39 8.89
C THR A 615 -17.23 43.11 9.63
N LEU A 616 -17.28 41.99 8.92
CA LEU A 616 -17.59 40.66 9.47
C LEU A 616 -16.33 39.91 9.90
N TYR A 617 -15.22 40.13 9.18
CA TYR A 617 -13.92 39.56 9.49
C TYR A 617 -12.81 40.49 9.01
N HIS A 618 -11.76 40.63 9.82
CA HIS A 618 -10.56 41.39 9.48
C HIS A 618 -9.35 40.78 10.15
N ARG A 619 -8.30 40.50 9.37
CA ARG A 619 -6.96 40.18 9.85
C ARG A 619 -5.95 40.86 8.95
N ARG A 620 -4.96 41.50 9.57
CA ARG A 620 -3.78 42.02 8.90
C ARG A 620 -2.55 41.56 9.68
N PHE A 621 -1.59 40.98 8.98
CA PHE A 621 -0.30 40.58 9.55
C PHE A 621 0.81 41.03 8.64
N TYR A 622 1.83 41.63 9.22
CA TYR A 622 3.12 41.82 8.57
C TYR A 622 4.09 40.70 8.98
N SER A 623 5.23 40.58 8.30
CA SER A 623 6.19 39.52 8.62
C SER A 623 6.63 39.54 10.08
N ASN A 624 6.52 38.39 10.76
CA ASN A 624 6.86 38.23 12.18
C ASN A 624 6.07 39.18 13.12
N ASP A 625 4.83 39.54 12.78
CA ASP A 625 3.94 40.32 13.62
C ASP A 625 3.76 39.67 15.01
N PRO A 626 4.06 40.38 16.13
CA PRO A 626 4.02 39.82 17.47
C PRO A 626 2.61 39.47 17.95
N SER A 627 1.56 39.98 17.29
CA SER A 627 0.17 39.60 17.60
C SER A 627 -0.19 38.18 17.15
N TYR A 628 0.64 37.56 16.29
CA TYR A 628 0.50 36.18 15.86
C TYR A 628 1.65 35.32 16.39
N THR A 629 1.35 34.36 17.26
CA THR A 629 2.39 33.48 17.85
C THR A 629 2.65 32.22 17.02
N GLY A 630 1.93 32.00 15.93
CA GLY A 630 1.97 30.77 15.13
C GLY A 630 2.97 30.76 13.98
N TRP A 631 3.89 31.74 13.91
CA TRP A 631 4.85 31.85 12.81
C TRP A 631 5.78 30.62 12.72
N LYS A 632 5.85 30.03 11.53
CA LYS A 632 6.91 29.08 11.19
C LYS A 632 8.05 29.79 10.48
N SER A 633 9.28 29.41 10.78
CA SER A 633 10.49 30.04 10.23
C SER A 633 11.18 29.14 9.21
N TYR A 634 11.59 29.73 8.08
CA TYR A 634 12.26 29.05 6.99
C TYR A 634 13.49 29.85 6.56
N ARG A 635 14.40 29.20 5.82
CA ARG A 635 15.64 29.81 5.31
C ARG A 635 16.39 30.60 6.41
N ASN A 636 16.68 29.92 7.52
CA ASN A 636 17.36 30.51 8.69
C ASN A 636 16.63 31.73 9.31
N GLY A 637 15.31 31.79 9.19
CA GLY A 637 14.49 32.86 9.75
C GLY A 637 14.25 34.03 8.82
N GLN A 638 14.82 34.03 7.61
CA GLN A 638 14.58 35.07 6.60
C GLN A 638 13.14 35.05 6.06
N TRP A 639 12.46 33.92 6.16
CA TRP A 639 11.07 33.77 5.72
C TRP A 639 10.21 33.24 6.84
N LYS A 640 8.98 33.76 6.90
CA LYS A 640 7.98 33.44 7.90
C LYS A 640 6.70 32.98 7.21
N SER A 641 6.09 31.91 7.72
CA SER A 641 4.81 31.44 7.21
C SER A 641 3.74 31.36 8.28
N ILE A 642 2.52 31.68 7.85
CA ILE A 642 1.27 31.39 8.54
C ILE A 642 0.67 30.16 7.86
N PRO A 643 0.49 29.02 8.57
CA PRO A 643 -0.18 27.85 7.99
C PRO A 643 -1.65 28.17 7.66
N TRP A 644 -2.32 27.31 6.89
CA TRP A 644 -3.73 27.48 6.53
C TRP A 644 -4.63 27.82 7.72
N GLN A 645 -5.34 28.94 7.61
CA GLN A 645 -6.30 29.47 8.57
C GLN A 645 -7.72 29.34 8.01
N LEU A 646 -8.64 28.77 8.77
CA LEU A 646 -10.07 28.70 8.43
C LEU A 646 -10.78 30.01 8.77
N VAL A 647 -11.56 30.53 7.83
CA VAL A 647 -12.56 31.57 8.07
C VAL A 647 -13.93 30.97 7.77
N GLU A 648 -14.83 31.02 8.75
CA GLU A 648 -16.22 30.58 8.61
C GLU A 648 -17.16 31.63 9.20
N ILE A 649 -18.07 32.14 8.36
CA ILE A 649 -19.03 33.19 8.72
C ILE A 649 -20.44 32.67 8.40
N PRO A 650 -21.20 32.24 9.42
CA PRO A 650 -22.62 31.92 9.27
C PRO A 650 -23.38 33.15 8.77
N ALA A 651 -24.11 33.00 7.67
CA ALA A 651 -24.77 34.11 6.98
C ALA A 651 -26.30 34.09 7.13
N ALA A 652 -26.87 33.19 7.93
CA ALA A 652 -28.33 33.02 8.05
C ALA A 652 -29.05 34.32 8.49
N ALA A 653 -28.43 35.14 9.35
CA ALA A 653 -28.97 36.43 9.78
C ALA A 653 -28.80 37.56 8.75
N HIS A 654 -28.19 37.26 7.61
CA HIS A 654 -27.77 38.21 6.58
C HIS A 654 -28.37 37.90 5.21
N VAL A 655 -29.40 37.05 5.13
CA VAL A 655 -30.09 36.73 3.87
C VAL A 655 -30.50 38.02 3.14
N GLY A 656 -30.11 38.13 1.87
CA GLY A 656 -30.33 39.32 1.04
C GLY A 656 -29.26 40.42 1.17
N ASP A 657 -28.38 40.37 2.17
CA ASP A 657 -27.22 41.27 2.25
C ASP A 657 -26.14 40.85 1.24
N THR A 658 -25.31 41.79 0.81
CA THR A 658 -24.12 41.53 -0.02
C THR A 658 -22.88 41.41 0.85
N PHE A 659 -22.22 40.26 0.82
CA PHE A 659 -20.91 40.06 1.42
C PHE A 659 -19.82 40.31 0.39
N ALA A 660 -18.74 40.96 0.78
CA ALA A 660 -17.54 41.13 -0.04
C ALA A 660 -16.30 40.63 0.70
N LEU A 661 -15.55 39.76 0.02
CA LEU A 661 -14.25 39.27 0.44
C LEU A 661 -13.19 40.02 -0.36
N LYS A 662 -12.20 40.59 0.33
CA LYS A 662 -10.99 41.16 -0.25
C LYS A 662 -9.77 40.56 0.47
N VAL A 663 -8.83 40.04 -0.32
CA VAL A 663 -7.51 39.62 0.13
C VAL A 663 -6.47 40.51 -0.54
N GLU A 664 -5.46 40.93 0.21
CA GLU A 664 -4.37 41.77 -0.25
C GLU A 664 -3.04 41.23 0.28
N ALA A 665 -2.10 40.94 -0.62
CA ALA A 665 -0.74 40.51 -0.27
C ALA A 665 0.27 41.49 -0.86
N ALA A 666 1.28 41.84 -0.09
CA ALA A 666 2.21 42.90 -0.44
C ALA A 666 3.67 42.58 -0.11
N ASP A 667 4.55 43.07 -0.97
CA ASP A 667 5.97 43.24 -0.72
C ASP A 667 6.22 44.29 0.36
N CYS A 668 7.47 44.37 0.82
CA CYS A 668 7.90 45.45 1.71
C CYS A 668 7.82 46.82 1.02
N ALA A 669 7.54 47.88 1.78
CA ALA A 669 7.42 49.23 1.25
C ALA A 669 8.76 49.80 0.74
N LEU A 670 9.88 49.15 1.09
CA LEU A 670 11.24 49.49 0.64
C LEU A 670 11.69 48.67 -0.58
N GLY A 671 10.82 47.81 -1.12
CA GLY A 671 10.99 47.10 -2.39
C GLY A 671 12.01 45.96 -2.43
N GLY A 672 12.77 45.72 -1.35
CA GLY A 672 13.79 44.68 -1.30
C GLY A 672 13.30 43.27 -0.96
N HIS A 673 12.06 43.12 -0.47
CA HIS A 673 11.57 41.87 0.12
C HIS A 673 10.14 41.55 -0.32
N GLY A 674 9.88 40.28 -0.63
CA GLY A 674 8.62 39.79 -1.17
C GLY A 674 7.65 39.24 -0.11
N GLY A 675 6.38 39.12 -0.48
CA GLY A 675 5.36 38.50 0.37
C GLY A 675 4.12 38.10 -0.40
N TYR A 676 3.63 36.89 -0.15
CA TYR A 676 2.50 36.34 -0.88
C TYR A 676 1.60 35.49 0.02
N ALA A 677 0.40 35.23 -0.47
CA ALA A 677 -0.62 34.47 0.23
C ALA A 677 -1.26 33.42 -0.67
N TYR A 678 -1.89 32.45 -0.03
CA TYR A 678 -2.77 31.48 -0.68
C TYR A 678 -4.19 31.68 -0.18
N ILE A 679 -5.17 31.51 -1.06
CA ILE A 679 -6.59 31.42 -0.74
C ILE A 679 -7.20 30.23 -1.44
N ASP A 680 -8.08 29.54 -0.73
CA ASP A 680 -8.76 28.33 -1.21
C ASP A 680 -10.10 28.13 -0.47
N ALA A 681 -10.99 27.32 -1.01
CA ALA A 681 -12.28 26.98 -0.41
C ALA A 681 -12.75 25.58 -0.86
N GLU A 682 -13.63 24.96 -0.06
CA GLU A 682 -14.28 23.70 -0.45
C GLU A 682 -15.27 23.95 -1.58
N GLU A 683 -14.86 23.68 -2.82
CA GLU A 683 -15.68 23.83 -4.02
C GLU A 683 -15.69 22.64 -4.95
#